data_AF-A0A444M9M6-F1
#
_entry.id   AF-A0A444M9M6-F1
#
_cell.length_a   1.000
_cell.length_b   1.000
_cell.length_c   1.000
_cell.angle_alpha   90.00
_cell.angle_beta   90.00
_cell.angle_gamma   90.00
#
_symmetry.space_group_name_H-M   'P 1'
#
loop_
_entity.id
_entity.type
_entity.pdbx_description
1 polymer ?
#
loop_
_entity_poly.entity_id
_entity_poly.type
_entity_poly.pdbx_seq_one_letter_code
_entity_poly.pdbx_strand_id
1 'polypeptide(L)'
;MTAYAELCVTSNFTFLKGASHPEELVTRAAELGLHAIAITDRNSVAGVVRAWSALKELKRLREVEAEKAVPAPQIRSNLRQDSSTRQYHGISEAEADLAAAPLPKLIAGARLVLQDSPVEWLALPKDIAAWSRLTRLLTLGKRRAPKGECHLSRADLLTSARGITLIALPPDPMVHPLPAADLQEVARAFPGCAYLGLAPQYDGLDARRFEHLVQQSQALNLPAVAVGEVIMHRAHRRPLADVLTCLRIGCTIDQIGLRRLPHGEHRLKGAQDMLRIFHRYPGVLRRTVEIADACAFDLGQLRYQYPDEALNGEPAQQRLERLARDGLHRRYPKGAPPKITSRVEKELRLIAEVDYAPYFLTVHDIVEFARSRGILCQGRGSAANSVVCYLLGITEVPPESITLIFERFISKERNEPPDIDVDFEHERREEVIQWIYERYGREHAGLTATVIHFRTRAAIREVGKVMGLSDDILSRLAGQIWGFSSSAPDEDRLREAGLDPSDQRIRLTLRLIGEIIGFPRHLSQHVGGFVITQDRLDAYCPIENAAMEDRTIIEWDKDDIDALGLLKVDILALGMLTAIRKSFALIEEHRGERLDLASVPPEDPAVYDMLCRADAIGVFQVESRAQLNFLPRMRPRKFYDLVCEVAIVRPGPIQGGMVHPFINRRQGREPVEDLGPAMNEVLARTWGVPLFQEQAMQIAVVAAGFTPSEADRLRRSLATFKRMGTIGGFRDRFVGGMLERGYDADFAARCFAQIEGFGSYGFPESHSASFARLVYISAWLKRHHQAIFTCALLNSQPMGFYAPAQLVRDAREHGVEVRPVSANASSWDCTLERRADGALALRLGFRQIKGMRAEDAHWIVAARGNGYPDVESIWRRAGVHPEQLARLSEGDVFADMGLNRREALWQARALSGPKPLPLFGVDGEGGPEPAVYLPQMSLGQEVVEDYLSLRLSLKAHPLEILRPRLQGSLSAEALKQASGRVVLTGLVITRQRPGTASGVIFLTLEDETGTANVIVWKKVYEAFRQAVITGRLLRITGRIQRDGAVTHLLAEHVEDLSERLGLMGRPVLFSTEEHAGESQRPIRRSTARHPREQARKLFESRDFH
;
A
#
# COMPACT_ATOMS: atom_id res chain seq x y z
N MET A 1 -12.00 -43.65 22.00
CA MET A 1 -12.03 -42.91 20.73
C MET A 1 -10.65 -43.01 20.10
N THR A 2 -10.54 -43.40 18.84
CA THR A 2 -9.24 -43.40 18.14
C THR A 2 -8.85 -41.94 17.87
N ALA A 3 -7.73 -41.48 18.41
CA ALA A 3 -7.19 -40.15 18.13
C ALA A 3 -6.50 -40.13 16.75
N TYR A 4 -6.53 -38.99 16.07
CA TYR A 4 -5.89 -38.78 14.77
C TYR A 4 -5.23 -37.41 14.72
N ALA A 5 -4.02 -37.35 14.17
CA ALA A 5 -3.32 -36.11 13.84
C ALA A 5 -3.16 -36.00 12.31
N GLU A 6 -3.59 -34.88 11.73
CA GLU A 6 -3.36 -34.62 10.31
C GLU A 6 -1.97 -33.98 10.14
N LEU A 7 -1.07 -34.67 9.44
CA LEU A 7 0.33 -34.26 9.28
C LEU A 7 0.64 -33.65 7.91
N CYS A 8 -0.31 -33.61 6.98
CA CYS A 8 -0.12 -33.13 5.61
C CYS A 8 -1.25 -32.15 5.21
N VAL A 9 -1.04 -30.86 5.51
CA VAL A 9 -2.01 -29.79 5.19
C VAL A 9 -1.34 -28.70 4.38
N THR A 10 -1.95 -28.37 3.23
CA THR A 10 -1.57 -27.25 2.37
C THR A 10 -2.57 -26.11 2.58
N SER A 11 -2.08 -24.94 3.00
CA SER A 11 -2.88 -23.73 3.13
C SER A 11 -2.84 -22.90 1.84
N ASN A 12 -3.64 -21.84 1.77
CA ASN A 12 -3.61 -20.90 0.65
C ASN A 12 -2.30 -20.10 0.54
N PHE A 13 -1.38 -20.21 1.49
CA PHE A 13 -0.01 -19.71 1.38
C PHE A 13 0.87 -20.56 0.46
N THR A 14 0.45 -21.78 0.13
CA THR A 14 0.85 -22.41 -1.13
C THR A 14 -0.02 -21.81 -2.25
N PHE A 15 0.42 -20.65 -2.77
CA PHE A 15 -0.37 -19.81 -3.66
C PHE A 15 -0.98 -20.58 -4.84
N LEU A 16 -2.26 -20.32 -5.10
CA LEU A 16 -3.05 -20.96 -6.17
C LEU A 16 -3.10 -22.51 -6.08
N LYS A 17 -2.79 -23.10 -4.93
CA LYS A 17 -2.97 -24.53 -4.66
C LYS A 17 -3.91 -24.78 -3.49
N GLY A 18 -3.57 -24.27 -2.31
CA GLY A 18 -4.43 -24.43 -1.13
C GLY A 18 -5.69 -23.60 -1.25
N ALA A 19 -6.83 -24.23 -1.01
CA ALA A 19 -8.14 -23.61 -1.15
C ALA A 19 -8.72 -23.18 0.20
N SER A 20 -7.91 -23.05 1.25
CA SER A 20 -8.37 -22.66 2.59
C SER A 20 -7.33 -21.86 3.33
N HIS A 21 -7.82 -20.92 4.14
CA HIS A 21 -7.00 -20.13 5.03
C HIS A 21 -6.44 -21.00 6.17
N PRO A 22 -5.24 -20.68 6.70
CA PRO A 22 -4.72 -21.33 7.90
C PRO A 22 -5.73 -21.32 9.06
N GLU A 23 -6.45 -20.22 9.25
CA GLU A 23 -7.46 -20.03 10.28
C GLU A 23 -8.65 -20.98 10.11
N GLU A 24 -9.15 -21.15 8.87
CA GLU A 24 -10.22 -22.10 8.57
C GLU A 24 -9.81 -23.54 8.85
N LEU A 25 -8.54 -23.88 8.57
CA LEU A 25 -7.99 -25.21 8.79
C LEU A 25 -7.87 -25.53 10.29
N VAL A 26 -7.37 -24.59 11.11
CA VAL A 26 -7.26 -24.76 12.57
C VAL A 26 -8.65 -24.84 13.21
N THR A 27 -9.58 -23.95 12.84
CA THR A 27 -10.95 -24.00 13.35
C THR A 27 -11.61 -25.32 12.99
N ARG A 28 -11.48 -25.77 11.73
CA ARG A 28 -12.04 -27.07 11.32
C ARG A 28 -11.38 -28.25 12.02
N ALA A 29 -10.09 -28.18 12.33
CA ALA A 29 -9.41 -29.22 13.10
C ALA A 29 -9.96 -29.33 14.53
N ALA A 30 -10.27 -28.20 15.16
CA ALA A 30 -10.95 -28.17 16.46
C ALA A 30 -12.38 -28.74 16.38
N GLU A 31 -13.17 -28.34 15.37
CA GLU A 31 -14.52 -28.90 15.13
C GLU A 31 -14.50 -30.43 14.96
N LEU A 32 -13.42 -30.98 14.39
CA LEU A 32 -13.25 -32.40 14.13
C LEU A 32 -12.65 -33.18 15.31
N GLY A 33 -12.27 -32.49 16.40
CA GLY A 33 -11.61 -33.10 17.56
C GLY A 33 -10.27 -33.75 17.22
N LEU A 34 -9.48 -33.14 16.32
CA LEU A 34 -8.17 -33.66 15.95
C LEU A 34 -7.16 -33.51 17.11
N HIS A 35 -6.25 -34.48 17.24
CA HIS A 35 -5.17 -34.43 18.21
C HIS A 35 -4.15 -33.34 17.86
N ALA A 36 -3.78 -33.27 16.58
CA ALA A 36 -2.88 -32.27 16.04
C ALA A 36 -3.17 -31.97 14.57
N ILE A 37 -2.70 -30.81 14.12
CA ILE A 37 -2.69 -30.39 12.71
C ILE A 37 -1.32 -29.82 12.37
N ALA A 38 -0.69 -30.33 11.31
CA ALA A 38 0.55 -29.80 10.76
C ALA A 38 0.26 -28.96 9.51
N ILE A 39 0.65 -27.68 9.54
CA ILE A 39 0.63 -26.84 8.34
C ILE A 39 1.96 -27.04 7.62
N THR A 40 1.90 -27.59 6.40
CA THR A 40 3.05 -28.02 5.60
C THR A 40 2.97 -27.43 4.21
N ASP A 41 3.07 -26.11 4.11
CA ASP A 41 3.06 -25.41 2.83
C ASP A 41 4.30 -25.76 1.98
N ARG A 42 4.16 -25.68 0.66
CA ARG A 42 5.21 -26.10 -0.28
C ARG A 42 6.41 -25.16 -0.21
N ASN A 43 7.55 -25.67 0.24
CA ASN A 43 8.80 -24.93 0.38
C ASN A 43 8.63 -23.57 1.09
N SER A 44 7.72 -23.49 2.07
CA SER A 44 7.39 -22.24 2.76
C SER A 44 6.80 -22.51 4.13
N VAL A 45 6.95 -21.53 5.03
CA VAL A 45 6.27 -21.49 6.33
C VAL A 45 5.45 -20.20 6.50
N ALA A 46 5.08 -19.53 5.40
CA ALA A 46 4.36 -18.26 5.46
C ALA A 46 3.01 -18.35 6.21
N GLY A 47 2.29 -19.47 6.09
CA GLY A 47 0.96 -19.64 6.70
C GLY A 47 0.95 -20.03 8.18
N VAL A 48 2.10 -20.38 8.78
CA VAL A 48 2.14 -21.00 10.13
C VAL A 48 1.78 -20.02 11.25
N VAL A 49 2.17 -18.75 11.12
CA VAL A 49 1.93 -17.72 12.14
C VAL A 49 0.44 -17.36 12.21
N ARG A 50 -0.25 -17.36 11.06
CA ARG A 50 -1.71 -17.20 10.97
C ARG A 50 -2.47 -18.32 11.68
N ALA A 51 -2.07 -19.57 11.42
CA ALA A 51 -2.62 -20.73 12.13
C ALA A 51 -2.39 -20.63 13.65
N TRP A 52 -1.18 -20.23 14.06
CA TRP A 52 -0.82 -20.09 15.48
C TRP A 52 -1.62 -18.98 16.17
N SER A 53 -1.77 -17.84 15.50
CA SER A 53 -2.56 -16.70 16.00
C SER A 53 -4.03 -17.06 16.16
N ALA A 54 -4.62 -17.78 15.19
CA ALA A 54 -5.99 -18.28 15.30
C ALA A 54 -6.15 -19.28 16.46
N LEU A 55 -5.20 -20.20 16.64
CA LEU A 55 -5.23 -21.14 17.77
C LEU A 55 -5.13 -20.42 19.12
N LYS A 56 -4.29 -19.38 19.22
CA LYS A 56 -4.16 -18.55 20.43
C LYS A 56 -5.46 -17.82 20.75
N GLU A 57 -6.15 -17.29 19.74
CA GLU A 57 -7.46 -16.64 19.92
C GLU A 57 -8.54 -17.64 20.36
N LEU A 58 -8.57 -18.85 19.79
CA LEU A 58 -9.49 -19.92 20.23
C LEU A 58 -9.24 -20.31 21.69
N LYS A 59 -7.97 -20.42 22.12
CA LYS A 59 -7.61 -20.66 23.52
C LYS A 59 -8.14 -19.54 24.44
N ARG A 60 -7.91 -18.29 24.05
CA ARG A 60 -8.37 -17.11 24.81
C ARG A 60 -9.90 -17.07 24.94
N LEU A 61 -10.63 -17.37 23.87
CA LEU A 61 -12.10 -17.41 23.90
C LEU A 61 -12.62 -18.46 24.87
N ARG A 62 -12.02 -19.65 24.85
CA ARG A 62 -12.37 -20.75 25.75
C ARG A 62 -12.09 -20.38 27.22
N GLU A 63 -10.98 -19.69 27.50
CA GLU A 63 -10.67 -19.18 28.84
C GLU A 63 -11.72 -18.16 29.31
N VAL A 64 -12.11 -17.20 28.45
CA VAL A 64 -13.14 -16.19 28.75
C VAL A 64 -14.52 -16.82 28.97
N GLU A 65 -14.88 -17.84 28.20
CA GLU A 65 -16.16 -18.56 28.38
C GLU A 65 -16.17 -19.40 29.66
N ALA A 66 -15.04 -20.02 30.03
CA ALA A 66 -14.88 -20.69 31.31
C ALA A 66 -15.02 -19.72 32.49
N GLU A 67 -14.54 -18.48 32.36
CA GLU A 67 -14.70 -17.41 33.37
C GLU A 67 -16.14 -16.85 33.44
N LYS A 68 -16.84 -16.73 32.31
CA LYS A 68 -18.24 -16.29 32.23
C LYS A 68 -19.27 -17.28 32.77
N ALA A 69 -18.87 -18.51 33.10
CA ALA A 69 -19.72 -19.47 33.80
C ALA A 69 -20.05 -19.06 35.26
N VAL A 70 -19.53 -17.91 35.73
CA VAL A 70 -19.92 -17.20 36.96
C VAL A 70 -20.92 -16.07 36.59
N PRO A 71 -22.07 -15.91 37.30
CA PRO A 71 -23.21 -15.17 36.76
C PRO A 71 -22.97 -13.65 36.67
N ALA A 72 -22.90 -13.12 35.44
CA ALA A 72 -22.92 -11.69 35.11
C ALA A 72 -23.65 -11.45 33.77
N PRO A 73 -24.23 -10.26 33.52
CA PRO A 73 -25.32 -10.09 32.55
C PRO A 73 -24.88 -10.11 31.07
N GLN A 74 -25.81 -10.60 30.23
CA GLN A 74 -25.66 -10.90 28.80
C GLN A 74 -25.39 -9.67 27.92
N ILE A 75 -24.36 -9.76 27.07
CA ILE A 75 -23.99 -8.78 26.04
C ILE A 75 -24.73 -9.09 24.72
N ARG A 76 -25.40 -8.10 24.12
CA ARG A 76 -26.29 -8.22 22.92
C ARG A 76 -25.63 -7.80 21.60
N SER A 77 -24.52 -8.43 21.18
CA SER A 77 -24.06 -8.25 19.79
C SER A 77 -23.29 -9.46 19.26
N ASN A 78 -23.87 -10.18 18.30
CA ASN A 78 -23.39 -11.47 17.76
C ASN A 78 -22.70 -11.35 16.38
N LEU A 79 -22.00 -10.25 16.08
CA LEU A 79 -21.35 -10.06 14.76
C LEU A 79 -19.84 -9.87 14.91
N ARG A 80 -19.06 -10.71 14.23
CA ARG A 80 -17.59 -10.71 14.20
C ARG A 80 -17.07 -10.43 12.80
N GLN A 81 -15.98 -9.68 12.70
CA GLN A 81 -15.29 -9.44 11.44
C GLN A 81 -14.06 -10.36 11.33
N ASP A 82 -14.00 -11.19 10.30
CA ASP A 82 -12.84 -12.03 9.99
C ASP A 82 -11.65 -11.15 9.55
N SER A 83 -10.48 -11.34 10.16
CA SER A 83 -9.26 -10.58 9.89
C SER A 83 -8.73 -10.77 8.48
N SER A 84 -8.98 -11.93 7.87
CA SER A 84 -8.44 -12.31 6.56
C SER A 84 -9.34 -11.86 5.41
N THR A 85 -10.66 -12.07 5.52
CA THR A 85 -11.64 -11.71 4.47
C THR A 85 -12.24 -10.32 4.65
N ARG A 86 -12.10 -9.70 5.84
CA ARG A 86 -12.80 -8.48 6.27
C ARG A 86 -14.34 -8.61 6.19
N GLN A 87 -14.88 -9.83 6.13
CA GLN A 87 -16.32 -10.10 6.11
C GLN A 87 -16.87 -10.20 7.54
N TYR A 88 -18.15 -9.84 7.71
CA TYR A 88 -18.85 -9.96 8.98
C TYR A 88 -19.62 -11.28 9.01
N HIS A 89 -19.32 -12.13 9.99
CA HIS A 89 -20.06 -13.36 10.26
C HIS A 89 -20.84 -13.22 11.56
N GLY A 90 -22.06 -13.76 11.59
CA GLY A 90 -22.78 -13.97 12.85
C GLY A 90 -22.11 -15.08 13.65
N ILE A 91 -22.09 -14.97 14.98
CA ILE A 91 -21.79 -16.12 15.86
C ILE A 91 -22.82 -17.20 15.50
N SER A 92 -22.38 -18.25 14.81
CA SER A 92 -23.21 -19.41 14.56
C SER A 92 -23.41 -20.14 15.88
N GLU A 93 -24.58 -20.75 16.11
CA GLU A 93 -24.82 -21.65 17.25
C GLU A 93 -23.75 -22.77 17.36
N ALA A 94 -22.99 -23.05 16.30
CA ALA A 94 -21.83 -23.95 16.30
C ALA A 94 -20.61 -23.45 17.11
N GLU A 95 -20.47 -22.15 17.37
CA GLU A 95 -19.36 -21.59 18.16
C GLU A 95 -19.55 -21.79 19.68
N ALA A 96 -20.79 -21.95 20.15
CA ALA A 96 -21.07 -22.27 21.55
C ALA A 96 -20.70 -23.72 21.94
N ASP A 97 -20.71 -24.65 20.97
CA ASP A 97 -20.28 -26.04 21.16
C ASP A 97 -18.74 -26.23 21.09
N LEU A 98 -18.01 -25.25 20.52
CA LEU A 98 -16.54 -25.26 20.43
C LEU A 98 -15.85 -25.07 21.79
N ALA A 99 -16.55 -24.50 22.79
CA ALA A 99 -16.04 -24.24 24.13
C ALA A 99 -15.61 -25.52 24.89
N ALA A 100 -16.21 -26.67 24.55
CA ALA A 100 -16.00 -27.95 25.22
C ALA A 100 -15.05 -28.92 24.51
N ALA A 101 -14.68 -28.67 23.24
CA ALA A 101 -13.84 -29.57 22.46
C ALA A 101 -12.33 -29.40 22.76
N PRO A 102 -11.52 -30.48 22.75
CA PRO A 102 -10.07 -30.38 22.87
C PRO A 102 -9.50 -29.65 21.64
N LEU A 103 -8.68 -28.62 21.88
CA LEU A 103 -8.02 -27.88 20.81
C LEU A 103 -6.84 -28.69 20.25
N PRO A 104 -6.64 -28.72 18.92
CA PRO A 104 -5.55 -29.47 18.31
C PRO A 104 -4.21 -28.82 18.63
N LYS A 105 -3.16 -29.64 18.76
CA LYS A 105 -1.78 -29.16 18.72
C LYS A 105 -1.43 -28.69 17.31
N LEU A 106 -0.90 -27.48 17.17
CA LEU A 106 -0.38 -26.99 15.89
C LEU A 106 1.08 -27.41 15.72
N ILE A 107 1.42 -27.98 14.57
CA ILE A 107 2.79 -28.32 14.19
C ILE A 107 3.18 -27.41 13.01
N ALA A 108 4.18 -26.56 13.22
CA ALA A 108 4.74 -25.72 12.16
C ALA A 108 5.74 -26.55 11.36
N GLY A 109 5.44 -26.84 10.09
CA GLY A 109 6.30 -27.63 9.21
C GLY A 109 6.31 -27.09 7.78
N ALA A 110 6.94 -27.83 6.88
CA ALA A 110 6.95 -27.50 5.45
C ALA A 110 6.92 -28.78 4.60
N ARG A 111 6.35 -28.69 3.40
CA ARG A 111 6.49 -29.72 2.37
C ARG A 111 7.68 -29.37 1.49
N LEU A 112 8.77 -30.11 1.64
CA LEU A 112 10.01 -29.94 0.87
C LEU A 112 9.87 -30.64 -0.49
N VAL A 113 9.97 -29.85 -1.55
CA VAL A 113 10.02 -30.34 -2.93
C VAL A 113 11.39 -30.05 -3.51
N LEU A 114 12.06 -31.13 -3.92
CA LEU A 114 13.43 -31.14 -4.40
C LEU A 114 13.47 -31.11 -5.94
N GLN A 115 14.56 -30.62 -6.52
CA GLN A 115 14.76 -30.57 -7.97
C GLN A 115 15.25 -31.89 -8.55
N ASP A 116 15.99 -32.66 -7.75
CA ASP A 116 16.73 -33.88 -8.16
C ASP A 116 16.11 -35.17 -7.62
N SER A 117 14.94 -35.10 -6.98
CA SER A 117 14.21 -36.24 -6.44
C SER A 117 12.71 -36.07 -6.69
N PRO A 118 12.01 -37.11 -7.18
CA PRO A 118 10.56 -37.08 -7.35
C PRO A 118 9.81 -37.32 -6.03
N VAL A 119 10.50 -37.66 -4.94
CA VAL A 119 9.92 -37.76 -3.59
C VAL A 119 9.78 -36.37 -2.98
N GLU A 120 8.57 -36.02 -2.56
CA GLU A 120 8.32 -34.86 -1.70
C GLU A 120 8.44 -35.28 -0.22
N TRP A 121 8.91 -34.38 0.64
CA TRP A 121 9.13 -34.69 2.06
C TRP A 121 8.40 -33.72 2.96
N LEU A 122 7.51 -34.21 3.82
CA LEU A 122 6.99 -33.39 4.91
C LEU A 122 8.05 -33.30 6.00
N ALA A 123 8.48 -32.09 6.31
CA ALA A 123 9.48 -31.78 7.32
C ALA A 123 8.81 -31.18 8.56
N LEU A 124 8.79 -31.96 9.65
CA LEU A 124 8.18 -31.58 10.93
C LEU A 124 9.28 -31.45 12.00
N PRO A 125 9.68 -30.23 12.38
CA PRO A 125 10.74 -30.00 13.34
C PRO A 125 10.32 -30.42 14.75
N LYS A 126 11.19 -31.15 15.45
CA LYS A 126 10.90 -31.63 16.82
C LYS A 126 11.14 -30.58 17.90
N ASP A 127 12.12 -29.72 17.69
CA ASP A 127 12.59 -28.70 18.63
C ASP A 127 13.00 -27.41 17.90
N ILE A 128 13.37 -26.38 18.67
CA ILE A 128 13.81 -25.09 18.14
C ILE A 128 15.05 -25.21 17.23
N ALA A 129 15.98 -26.12 17.54
CA ALA A 129 17.18 -26.30 16.72
C ALA A 129 16.84 -26.94 15.37
N ALA A 130 15.86 -27.85 15.33
CA ALA A 130 15.32 -28.45 14.13
C ALA A 130 14.54 -27.42 13.29
N TRP A 131 13.77 -26.54 13.94
CA TRP A 131 13.12 -25.41 13.28
C TRP A 131 14.15 -24.50 12.59
N SER A 132 15.20 -24.08 13.31
CA SER A 132 16.25 -23.24 12.72
C SER A 132 16.99 -23.91 11.55
N ARG A 133 17.13 -25.24 11.58
CA ARG A 133 17.69 -25.97 10.42
C ARG A 133 16.73 -25.99 9.24
N LEU A 134 15.43 -26.15 9.48
CA LEU A 134 14.40 -26.11 8.43
C LEU A 134 14.36 -24.73 7.75
N THR A 135 14.34 -23.64 8.52
CA THR A 135 14.29 -22.28 7.96
C THR A 135 15.56 -21.91 7.21
N ARG A 136 16.73 -22.37 7.68
CA ARG A 136 18.01 -22.24 6.95
C ARG A 136 18.02 -23.03 5.65
N LEU A 137 17.51 -24.26 5.65
CA LEU A 137 17.36 -25.07 4.45
C LEU A 137 16.47 -24.35 3.42
N LEU A 138 15.31 -23.85 3.85
CA LEU A 138 14.40 -23.09 2.98
C LEU A 138 15.05 -21.81 2.45
N THR A 139 15.79 -21.08 3.30
CA THR A 139 16.55 -19.88 2.91
C THR A 139 17.59 -20.21 1.84
N LEU A 140 18.33 -21.31 1.99
CA LEU A 140 19.32 -21.76 1.01
C LEU A 140 18.66 -21.98 -0.36
N GLY A 141 17.54 -22.70 -0.41
CA GLY A 141 16.83 -22.96 -1.65
C GLY A 141 16.19 -21.71 -2.27
N LYS A 142 15.64 -20.82 -1.45
CA LYS A 142 15.01 -19.56 -1.90
C LYS A 142 16.05 -18.56 -2.43
N ARG A 143 17.22 -18.49 -1.80
CA ARG A 143 18.31 -17.60 -2.26
C ARG A 143 18.96 -18.06 -3.56
N ARG A 144 18.92 -19.36 -3.87
CA ARG A 144 19.37 -19.92 -5.15
C ARG A 144 18.36 -19.70 -6.29
N ALA A 145 17.12 -19.34 -5.97
CA ALA A 145 16.03 -19.25 -6.93
C ALA A 145 15.56 -17.80 -7.17
N PRO A 146 14.84 -17.54 -8.29
CA PRO A 146 14.06 -16.32 -8.44
C PRO A 146 12.98 -16.18 -7.35
N LYS A 147 12.48 -14.95 -7.17
CA LYS A 147 11.44 -14.66 -6.17
C LYS A 147 10.23 -15.60 -6.30
N GLY A 148 9.79 -16.16 -5.18
CA GLY A 148 8.63 -17.05 -5.12
C GLY A 148 8.93 -18.51 -5.49
N GLU A 149 10.17 -18.82 -5.88
CA GLU A 149 10.64 -20.20 -6.10
C GLU A 149 11.59 -20.65 -4.99
N CYS A 150 11.91 -21.94 -4.97
CA CYS A 150 12.85 -22.52 -4.01
C CYS A 150 13.52 -23.75 -4.65
N HIS A 151 14.84 -23.68 -4.82
CA HIS A 151 15.65 -24.69 -5.50
C HIS A 151 16.45 -25.50 -4.46
N LEU A 152 15.86 -26.62 -4.03
CA LEU A 152 16.46 -27.55 -3.07
C LEU A 152 16.90 -28.84 -3.76
N SER A 153 18.04 -29.37 -3.35
CA SER A 153 18.51 -30.70 -3.74
C SER A 153 18.41 -31.68 -2.57
N ARG A 154 18.49 -32.98 -2.88
CA ARG A 154 18.60 -34.04 -1.89
C ARG A 154 19.84 -33.89 -1.00
N ALA A 155 20.96 -33.43 -1.56
CA ALA A 155 22.17 -33.18 -0.78
C ALA A 155 21.94 -32.11 0.32
N ASP A 156 21.15 -31.08 0.01
CA ASP A 156 20.80 -30.04 1.00
C ASP A 156 19.93 -30.63 2.13
N LEU A 157 18.97 -31.51 1.80
CA LEU A 157 18.12 -32.22 2.76
C LEU A 157 18.96 -33.09 3.70
N LEU A 158 19.86 -33.93 3.14
CA LEU A 158 20.72 -34.84 3.91
C LEU A 158 21.65 -34.08 4.88
N THR A 159 22.05 -32.86 4.52
CA THR A 159 22.92 -32.03 5.36
C THR A 159 22.15 -31.37 6.51
N SER A 160 20.88 -31.02 6.31
CA SER A 160 20.15 -30.09 7.19
C SER A 160 19.04 -30.73 8.02
N ALA A 161 18.57 -31.95 7.70
CA ALA A 161 17.36 -32.50 8.31
C ALA A 161 17.51 -33.17 9.69
N ARG A 162 18.65 -32.98 10.39
CA ARG A 162 18.84 -33.54 11.74
C ARG A 162 17.73 -33.05 12.69
N GLY A 163 17.15 -33.95 13.48
CA GLY A 163 16.09 -33.61 14.45
C GLY A 163 14.74 -33.22 13.82
N ILE A 164 14.61 -33.29 12.50
CA ILE A 164 13.36 -33.11 11.78
C ILE A 164 12.75 -34.49 11.53
N THR A 165 11.47 -34.66 11.82
CA THR A 165 10.72 -35.82 11.34
C THR A 165 10.40 -35.63 9.86
N LEU A 166 10.80 -36.59 9.03
CA LEU A 166 10.61 -36.59 7.59
C LEU A 166 9.56 -37.63 7.20
N ILE A 167 8.52 -37.24 6.48
CA ILE A 167 7.52 -38.17 5.92
C ILE A 167 7.61 -38.11 4.40
N ALA A 168 8.01 -39.21 3.78
CA ALA A 168 8.12 -39.34 2.34
C ALA A 168 6.75 -39.42 1.68
N LEU A 169 6.53 -38.62 0.64
CA LEU A 169 5.42 -38.70 -0.30
C LEU A 169 6.00 -39.03 -1.67
N PRO A 170 6.20 -40.32 -1.99
CA PRO A 170 6.69 -40.70 -3.30
C PRO A 170 5.60 -40.52 -4.38
N PRO A 171 5.98 -40.49 -5.67
CA PRO A 171 5.02 -40.59 -6.77
C PRO A 171 4.12 -41.82 -6.64
N ASP A 172 2.94 -41.78 -7.25
CA ASP A 172 1.99 -42.89 -7.19
C ASP A 172 2.64 -44.21 -7.68
N PRO A 173 2.80 -45.22 -6.79
CA PRO A 173 3.44 -46.48 -7.16
C PRO A 173 2.64 -47.28 -8.21
N MET A 174 1.37 -46.94 -8.42
CA MET A 174 0.55 -47.57 -9.46
C MET A 174 0.91 -47.08 -10.86
N VAL A 175 1.58 -45.93 -10.97
CA VAL A 175 1.94 -45.28 -12.24
C VAL A 175 3.45 -45.27 -12.45
N HIS A 176 4.22 -45.06 -11.39
CA HIS A 176 5.67 -44.93 -11.44
C HIS A 176 6.33 -45.91 -10.47
N PRO A 177 7.52 -46.46 -10.80
CA PRO A 177 8.28 -47.25 -9.84
C PRO A 177 8.72 -46.35 -8.68
N LEU A 178 8.68 -46.90 -7.46
CA LEU A 178 9.15 -46.16 -6.29
C LEU A 178 10.65 -45.88 -6.39
N PRO A 179 11.10 -44.65 -6.06
CA PRO A 179 12.50 -44.28 -6.04
C PRO A 179 13.17 -44.84 -4.78
N ALA A 180 13.37 -46.16 -4.76
CA ALA A 180 13.85 -46.90 -3.59
C ALA A 180 15.22 -46.41 -3.11
N ALA A 181 16.12 -46.01 -4.02
CA ALA A 181 17.43 -45.47 -3.67
C ALA A 181 17.34 -44.19 -2.83
N ASP A 182 16.50 -43.24 -3.26
CA ASP A 182 16.30 -41.96 -2.57
C ASP A 182 15.69 -42.18 -1.18
N LEU A 183 14.67 -43.04 -1.09
CA LEU A 183 14.03 -43.40 0.17
C LEU A 183 15.01 -44.09 1.12
N GLN A 184 15.83 -45.01 0.61
CA GLN A 184 16.79 -45.77 1.42
C GLN A 184 17.95 -44.90 1.91
N GLU A 185 18.40 -43.95 1.10
CA GLU A 185 19.44 -42.99 1.47
C GLU A 185 19.00 -42.11 2.64
N VAL A 186 17.80 -41.52 2.54
CA VAL A 186 17.24 -40.69 3.64
C VAL A 186 16.93 -41.54 4.87
N ALA A 187 16.41 -42.76 4.70
CA ALA A 187 16.16 -43.68 5.82
C ALA A 187 17.44 -44.04 6.59
N ARG A 188 18.55 -44.27 5.88
CA ARG A 188 19.87 -44.53 6.48
C ARG A 188 20.46 -43.29 7.15
N ALA A 189 20.28 -42.11 6.57
CA ALA A 189 20.78 -40.86 7.13
C ALA A 189 20.04 -40.45 8.42
N PHE A 190 18.74 -40.76 8.53
CA PHE A 190 17.88 -40.33 9.64
C PHE A 190 17.08 -41.48 10.27
N PRO A 191 17.76 -42.47 10.88
CA PRO A 191 17.09 -43.62 11.48
C PRO A 191 16.10 -43.19 12.57
N GLY A 192 14.90 -43.75 12.54
CA GLY A 192 13.83 -43.44 13.50
C GLY A 192 13.21 -42.03 13.36
N CYS A 193 13.62 -41.25 12.35
CA CYS A 193 13.06 -39.93 12.05
C CYS A 193 12.45 -39.84 10.65
N ALA A 194 12.61 -40.87 9.82
CA ALA A 194 12.02 -40.95 8.49
C ALA A 194 10.84 -41.95 8.47
N TYR A 195 9.78 -41.61 7.72
CA TYR A 195 8.54 -42.40 7.60
C TYR A 195 8.07 -42.42 6.14
N LEU A 196 7.27 -43.43 5.78
CA LEU A 196 6.62 -43.51 4.47
C LEU A 196 5.14 -43.09 4.59
N GLY A 197 4.75 -42.02 3.91
CA GLY A 197 3.38 -41.50 3.92
C GLY A 197 2.45 -42.33 3.05
N LEU A 198 1.30 -42.73 3.60
CA LEU A 198 0.21 -43.35 2.86
C LEU A 198 -0.87 -42.30 2.63
N ALA A 199 -0.91 -41.75 1.42
CA ALA A 199 -1.89 -40.77 0.98
C ALA A 199 -2.96 -41.44 0.08
N PRO A 200 -4.26 -41.33 0.40
CA PRO A 200 -5.34 -41.80 -0.47
C PRO A 200 -5.50 -40.91 -1.71
N GLN A 201 -5.72 -41.52 -2.88
CA GLN A 201 -6.05 -40.84 -4.14
C GLN A 201 -7.54 -40.97 -4.51
N TYR A 202 -8.29 -41.84 -3.82
CA TYR A 202 -9.74 -42.04 -4.01
C TYR A 202 -10.16 -42.42 -5.44
N ASP A 203 -9.26 -43.09 -6.17
CA ASP A 203 -9.43 -43.57 -7.54
C ASP A 203 -9.86 -45.06 -7.60
N GLY A 204 -10.13 -45.66 -6.45
CA GLY A 204 -10.47 -47.09 -6.31
C GLY A 204 -9.25 -48.02 -6.25
N LEU A 205 -8.02 -47.50 -6.40
CA LEU A 205 -6.78 -48.28 -6.32
C LEU A 205 -6.08 -48.18 -4.95
N ASP A 206 -6.62 -47.40 -4.02
CA ASP A 206 -6.01 -47.13 -2.70
C ASP A 206 -5.66 -48.41 -1.92
N ALA A 207 -6.49 -49.45 -1.98
CA ALA A 207 -6.20 -50.70 -1.28
C ALA A 207 -4.90 -51.36 -1.79
N ARG A 208 -4.70 -51.39 -3.12
CA ARG A 208 -3.49 -51.94 -3.75
C ARG A 208 -2.29 -51.01 -3.53
N ARG A 209 -2.51 -49.70 -3.64
CA ARG A 209 -1.50 -48.67 -3.38
C ARG A 209 -0.95 -48.78 -1.96
N PHE A 210 -1.82 -48.89 -0.96
CA PHE A 210 -1.42 -49.05 0.43
C PHE A 210 -0.72 -50.38 0.69
N GLU A 211 -1.19 -51.47 0.10
CA GLU A 211 -0.49 -52.77 0.20
C GLU A 211 0.94 -52.68 -0.34
N HIS A 212 1.12 -52.08 -1.53
CA HIS A 212 2.45 -51.87 -2.11
C HIS A 212 3.33 -50.97 -1.23
N LEU A 213 2.82 -49.83 -0.76
CA LEU A 213 3.57 -48.93 0.12
C LEU A 213 3.93 -49.59 1.46
N VAL A 214 3.05 -50.41 2.05
CA VAL A 214 3.33 -51.13 3.30
C VAL A 214 4.41 -52.19 3.10
N GLN A 215 4.37 -52.95 2.00
CA GLN A 215 5.44 -53.90 1.66
C GLN A 215 6.79 -53.19 1.51
N GLN A 216 6.80 -52.02 0.88
CA GLN A 216 8.02 -51.23 0.67
C GLN A 216 8.52 -50.58 1.96
N SER A 217 7.61 -50.12 2.82
CA SER A 217 7.90 -49.68 4.19
C SER A 217 8.66 -50.77 4.97
N GLN A 218 8.28 -52.04 4.82
CA GLN A 218 8.98 -53.17 5.45
C GLN A 218 10.34 -53.44 4.83
N ALA A 219 10.44 -53.47 3.50
CA ALA A 219 11.69 -53.72 2.79
C ALA A 219 12.76 -52.63 3.04
N LEU A 220 12.35 -51.37 3.17
CA LEU A 220 13.22 -50.22 3.35
C LEU A 220 13.45 -49.86 4.83
N ASN A 221 12.84 -50.58 5.77
CA ASN A 221 12.81 -50.23 7.20
C ASN A 221 12.34 -48.78 7.45
N LEU A 222 11.33 -48.34 6.70
CA LEU A 222 10.79 -46.98 6.73
C LEU A 222 9.32 -47.03 7.18
N PRO A 223 9.00 -46.83 8.47
CA PRO A 223 7.66 -47.09 9.00
C PRO A 223 6.55 -46.28 8.30
N ALA A 224 5.48 -46.97 7.91
CA ALA A 224 4.29 -46.38 7.29
C ALA A 224 3.50 -45.46 8.25
N VAL A 225 3.03 -44.31 7.77
CA VAL A 225 2.16 -43.36 8.50
C VAL A 225 1.03 -42.85 7.59
N ALA A 226 -0.17 -42.67 8.16
CA ALA A 226 -1.31 -42.13 7.40
C ALA A 226 -1.20 -40.62 7.22
N VAL A 227 -1.57 -40.11 6.05
CA VAL A 227 -1.71 -38.68 5.76
C VAL A 227 -2.96 -38.43 4.92
N GLY A 228 -3.60 -37.27 5.08
CA GLY A 228 -4.84 -36.94 4.36
C GLY A 228 -4.66 -36.17 3.05
N GLU A 229 -3.44 -35.67 2.77
CA GLU A 229 -3.11 -34.78 1.65
C GLU A 229 -4.14 -33.65 1.47
N VAL A 230 -4.31 -32.87 2.54
CA VAL A 230 -5.38 -31.88 2.66
C VAL A 230 -5.01 -30.59 1.94
N ILE A 231 -5.91 -30.09 1.10
CA ILE A 231 -5.79 -28.77 0.44
C ILE A 231 -6.99 -27.85 0.73
N MET A 232 -8.03 -28.37 1.39
CA MET A 232 -9.24 -27.62 1.74
C MET A 232 -9.81 -28.03 3.09
N HIS A 233 -10.45 -27.10 3.81
CA HIS A 233 -11.07 -27.41 5.11
C HIS A 233 -12.38 -28.22 4.94
N ARG A 234 -13.15 -28.00 3.85
CA ARG A 234 -14.43 -28.66 3.55
C ARG A 234 -14.57 -28.97 2.05
N ALA A 235 -15.30 -30.04 1.70
CA ALA A 235 -15.47 -30.48 0.30
C ALA A 235 -16.18 -29.47 -0.62
N HIS A 236 -17.04 -28.60 -0.06
CA HIS A 236 -17.74 -27.57 -0.85
C HIS A 236 -16.78 -26.57 -1.53
N ARG A 237 -15.51 -26.54 -1.08
CA ARG A 237 -14.45 -25.69 -1.59
C ARG A 237 -13.82 -26.19 -2.89
N ARG A 238 -14.16 -27.40 -3.35
CA ARG A 238 -13.63 -27.99 -4.59
C ARG A 238 -13.75 -27.04 -5.81
N PRO A 239 -14.90 -26.39 -6.07
CA PRO A 239 -15.00 -25.49 -7.23
C PRO A 239 -14.02 -24.32 -7.17
N LEU A 240 -13.70 -23.80 -5.98
CA LEU A 240 -12.68 -22.77 -5.82
C LEU A 240 -11.28 -23.34 -6.12
N ALA A 241 -10.97 -24.55 -5.65
CA ALA A 241 -9.70 -25.20 -5.94
C ALA A 241 -9.48 -25.44 -7.46
N ASP A 242 -10.55 -25.74 -8.20
CA ASP A 242 -10.51 -25.84 -9.66
C ASP A 242 -10.22 -24.47 -10.31
N VAL A 243 -10.84 -23.38 -9.82
CA VAL A 243 -10.52 -22.01 -10.26
C VAL A 243 -9.06 -21.65 -9.98
N LEU A 244 -8.55 -21.93 -8.79
CA LEU A 244 -7.15 -21.70 -8.44
C LEU A 244 -6.21 -22.48 -9.36
N THR A 245 -6.57 -23.70 -9.74
CA THR A 245 -5.82 -24.51 -10.71
C THR A 245 -5.81 -23.86 -12.09
N CYS A 246 -6.96 -23.40 -12.59
CA CYS A 246 -7.06 -22.66 -13.85
C CYS A 246 -6.20 -21.38 -13.85
N LEU A 247 -6.21 -20.61 -12.76
CA LEU A 247 -5.36 -19.42 -12.61
C LEU A 247 -3.88 -19.78 -12.67
N ARG A 248 -3.48 -20.86 -11.99
CA ARG A 248 -2.08 -21.33 -11.93
C ARG A 248 -1.54 -21.75 -13.29
N ILE A 249 -2.35 -22.38 -14.13
CA ILE A 249 -1.93 -22.92 -15.43
C ILE A 249 -2.34 -22.06 -16.63
N GLY A 250 -3.11 -21.00 -16.41
CA GLY A 250 -3.55 -20.07 -17.46
C GLY A 250 -4.58 -20.64 -18.43
N CYS A 251 -5.65 -21.29 -17.93
CA CYS A 251 -6.74 -21.80 -18.77
C CYS A 251 -8.13 -21.43 -18.23
N THR A 252 -9.18 -21.71 -19.01
CA THR A 252 -10.58 -21.56 -18.56
C THR A 252 -11.09 -22.84 -17.89
N ILE A 253 -12.18 -22.73 -17.14
CA ILE A 253 -12.84 -23.88 -16.50
C ILE A 253 -13.35 -24.90 -17.52
N ASP A 254 -13.73 -24.46 -18.72
CA ASP A 254 -14.18 -25.33 -19.81
C ASP A 254 -13.00 -26.14 -20.42
N GLN A 255 -11.78 -25.63 -20.28
CA GLN A 255 -10.54 -26.21 -20.84
C GLN A 255 -9.67 -26.92 -19.79
N ILE A 256 -10.10 -26.97 -18.53
CA ILE A 256 -9.31 -27.56 -17.44
C ILE A 256 -9.04 -29.06 -17.66
N GLY A 257 -10.00 -29.77 -18.28
CA GLY A 257 -9.90 -31.19 -18.61
C GLY A 257 -9.63 -32.06 -17.38
N LEU A 258 -8.69 -33.02 -17.52
CA LEU A 258 -8.28 -33.94 -16.46
C LEU A 258 -7.44 -33.28 -15.35
N ARG A 259 -7.10 -31.99 -15.47
CA ARG A 259 -6.41 -31.23 -14.41
C ARG A 259 -7.36 -30.77 -13.30
N ARG A 260 -8.68 -30.97 -13.47
CA ARG A 260 -9.69 -30.72 -12.44
C ARG A 260 -9.53 -31.71 -11.29
N LEU A 261 -9.85 -31.29 -10.07
CA LEU A 261 -10.00 -32.25 -8.98
C LEU A 261 -11.17 -33.21 -9.27
N PRO A 262 -10.93 -34.54 -9.26
CA PRO A 262 -11.99 -35.51 -9.54
C PRO A 262 -13.08 -35.47 -8.47
N HIS A 263 -12.72 -35.25 -7.20
CA HIS A 263 -13.61 -35.29 -6.04
C HIS A 263 -13.25 -34.22 -5.00
N GLY A 264 -14.10 -34.06 -3.98
CA GLY A 264 -13.88 -33.16 -2.83
C GLY A 264 -13.12 -33.80 -1.66
N GLU A 265 -12.58 -35.01 -1.82
CA GLU A 265 -11.98 -35.76 -0.72
C GLU A 265 -10.63 -35.21 -0.22
N HIS A 266 -9.94 -34.30 -0.91
CA HIS A 266 -8.77 -33.60 -0.33
C HIS A 266 -9.17 -32.54 0.73
N ARG A 267 -10.29 -32.76 1.41
CA ARG A 267 -10.76 -32.01 2.57
C ARG A 267 -10.13 -32.51 3.86
N LEU A 268 -10.12 -31.67 4.89
CA LEU A 268 -9.79 -32.08 6.26
C LEU A 268 -10.83 -33.08 6.78
N LYS A 269 -10.36 -34.19 7.37
CA LYS A 269 -11.18 -35.32 7.84
C LYS A 269 -10.96 -35.58 9.32
N GLY A 270 -12.01 -36.06 9.99
CA GLY A 270 -11.93 -36.49 11.39
C GLY A 270 -11.39 -37.91 11.53
N ALA A 271 -11.11 -38.32 12.76
CA ALA A 271 -10.54 -39.64 13.05
C ALA A 271 -11.39 -40.82 12.54
N GLN A 272 -12.72 -40.70 12.59
CA GLN A 272 -13.63 -41.76 12.12
C GLN A 272 -13.53 -42.00 10.61
N ASP A 273 -13.42 -40.93 9.83
CA ASP A 273 -13.26 -41.00 8.37
C ASP A 273 -11.94 -41.71 8.04
N MET A 274 -10.85 -41.32 8.72
CA MET A 274 -9.53 -41.90 8.52
C MET A 274 -9.46 -43.37 8.99
N LEU A 275 -10.16 -43.73 10.06
CA LEU A 275 -10.30 -45.12 10.51
C LEU A 275 -10.95 -46.01 9.46
N ARG A 276 -11.97 -45.52 8.74
CA ARG A 276 -12.62 -46.28 7.67
C ARG A 276 -11.66 -46.54 6.51
N ILE A 277 -10.91 -45.51 6.09
CA ILE A 277 -9.93 -45.60 5.01
C ILE A 277 -8.81 -46.58 5.38
N PHE A 278 -8.26 -46.46 6.59
CA PHE A 278 -7.11 -47.23 7.06
C PHE A 278 -7.48 -48.43 7.95
N HIS A 279 -8.69 -48.97 7.84
CA HIS A 279 -9.18 -50.05 8.73
C HIS A 279 -8.30 -51.32 8.69
N ARG A 280 -7.62 -51.59 7.57
CA ARG A 280 -6.66 -52.70 7.42
C ARG A 280 -5.30 -52.43 8.06
N TYR A 281 -4.98 -51.16 8.32
CA TYR A 281 -3.68 -50.71 8.80
C TYR A 281 -3.82 -49.74 10.00
N PRO A 282 -4.50 -50.12 11.10
CA PRO A 282 -4.77 -49.18 12.20
C PRO A 282 -3.50 -48.60 12.84
N GLY A 283 -2.37 -49.32 12.76
CA GLY A 283 -1.07 -48.85 13.27
C GLY A 283 -0.56 -47.58 12.59
N VAL A 284 -0.93 -47.31 11.33
CA VAL A 284 -0.48 -46.10 10.63
C VAL A 284 -1.17 -44.83 11.16
N LEU A 285 -2.37 -44.97 11.74
CA LEU A 285 -3.09 -43.86 12.39
C LEU A 285 -2.50 -43.57 13.77
N ARG A 286 -2.21 -44.60 14.57
CA ARG A 286 -1.54 -44.44 15.88
C ARG A 286 -0.22 -43.68 15.72
N ARG A 287 0.54 -43.99 14.68
CA ARG A 287 1.81 -43.34 14.37
C ARG A 287 1.68 -41.84 14.09
N THR A 288 0.55 -41.37 13.59
CA THR A 288 0.32 -39.92 13.42
C THR A 288 0.38 -39.17 14.75
N VAL A 289 -0.21 -39.77 15.79
CA VAL A 289 -0.22 -39.23 17.16
C VAL A 289 1.17 -39.31 17.77
N GLU A 290 1.87 -40.45 17.60
CA GLU A 290 3.26 -40.61 18.08
C GLU A 290 4.21 -39.55 17.48
N ILE A 291 4.10 -39.28 16.19
CA ILE A 291 4.88 -38.22 15.51
C ILE A 291 4.48 -36.84 16.05
N ALA A 292 3.17 -36.58 16.18
CA ALA A 292 2.69 -35.30 16.67
C ALA A 292 3.16 -35.02 18.11
N ASP A 293 3.17 -36.02 18.97
CA ASP A 293 3.64 -35.91 20.36
C ASP A 293 5.15 -35.65 20.42
N ALA A 294 5.92 -36.29 19.53
CA ALA A 294 7.36 -36.06 19.41
C ALA A 294 7.73 -34.66 18.89
N CYS A 295 6.81 -33.96 18.21
CA CYS A 295 7.06 -32.61 17.70
C CYS A 295 6.77 -31.55 18.77
N ALA A 296 7.72 -31.25 19.66
CA ALA A 296 7.53 -30.35 20.80
C ALA A 296 7.72 -28.85 20.49
N PHE A 297 8.22 -28.50 19.31
CA PHE A 297 8.40 -27.11 18.89
C PHE A 297 7.08 -26.34 18.84
N ASP A 298 7.09 -25.12 19.35
CA ASP A 298 6.00 -24.14 19.26
C ASP A 298 6.59 -22.77 18.90
N LEU A 299 5.88 -21.98 18.10
CA LEU A 299 6.35 -20.66 17.65
C LEU A 299 6.55 -19.67 18.80
N GLY A 300 5.86 -19.83 19.92
CA GLY A 300 6.08 -19.04 21.14
C GLY A 300 7.44 -19.29 21.82
N GLN A 301 8.20 -20.31 21.40
CA GLN A 301 9.57 -20.54 21.88
C GLN A 301 10.59 -19.64 21.17
N LEU A 302 10.23 -18.99 20.06
CA LEU A 302 11.11 -18.08 19.34
C LEU A 302 11.36 -16.82 20.21
N ARG A 303 12.57 -16.71 20.76
CA ARG A 303 12.99 -15.55 21.55
C ARG A 303 13.78 -14.60 20.67
N TYR A 304 13.22 -13.42 20.45
CA TYR A 304 13.85 -12.38 19.70
C TYR A 304 14.99 -11.73 20.50
N GLN A 305 16.15 -11.57 19.87
CA GLN A 305 17.30 -10.84 20.42
C GLN A 305 17.69 -9.73 19.45
N TYR A 306 17.57 -8.49 19.92
CA TYR A 306 17.98 -7.31 19.16
C TYR A 306 19.52 -7.19 19.18
N PRO A 307 20.18 -6.68 18.11
CA PRO A 307 21.61 -6.38 18.15
C PRO A 307 22.02 -5.59 19.39
N ASP A 308 23.19 -5.89 19.98
CA ASP A 308 23.63 -5.27 21.23
C ASP A 308 24.09 -3.81 21.07
N GLU A 309 24.42 -3.38 19.85
CA GLU A 309 24.93 -2.04 19.49
C GLU A 309 26.10 -1.54 20.35
N ALA A 310 26.84 -2.46 20.97
CA ALA A 310 28.02 -2.13 21.77
C ALA A 310 29.17 -1.74 20.83
N LEU A 311 29.79 -0.58 21.08
CA LEU A 311 30.85 -0.05 20.22
C LEU A 311 32.12 0.19 21.03
N ASN A 312 33.26 -0.37 20.60
CA ASN A 312 34.56 -0.20 21.25
C ASN A 312 34.58 -0.50 22.76
N GLY A 313 33.74 -1.43 23.22
CA GLY A 313 33.62 -1.79 24.64
C GLY A 313 32.72 -0.84 25.46
N GLU A 314 32.11 0.18 24.85
CA GLU A 314 31.08 1.02 25.47
C GLU A 314 29.71 0.30 25.39
N PRO A 315 29.06 -0.02 26.53
CA PRO A 315 27.71 -0.59 26.52
C PRO A 315 26.68 0.35 25.88
N ALA A 316 25.68 -0.19 25.20
CA ALA A 316 24.65 0.57 24.50
C ALA A 316 23.99 1.67 25.36
N GLN A 317 23.64 1.36 26.60
CA GLN A 317 23.04 2.35 27.50
C GLN A 317 23.98 3.54 27.77
N GLN A 318 25.27 3.29 28.00
CA GLN A 318 26.25 4.36 28.26
C GLN A 318 26.47 5.22 27.01
N ARG A 319 26.55 4.59 25.84
CA ARG A 319 26.64 5.25 24.54
C ARG A 319 25.43 6.16 24.30
N LEU A 320 24.22 5.66 24.57
CA LEU A 320 22.97 6.42 24.43
C LEU A 320 22.97 7.65 25.35
N GLU A 321 23.36 7.50 26.62
CA GLU A 321 23.44 8.60 27.57
C GLU A 321 24.44 9.68 27.15
N ARG A 322 25.62 9.27 26.65
CA ARG A 322 26.62 10.20 26.13
C ARG A 322 26.09 10.98 24.93
N LEU A 323 25.53 10.29 23.93
CA LEU A 323 24.95 10.92 22.74
C LEU A 323 23.78 11.85 23.08
N ALA A 324 22.95 11.50 24.07
CA ALA A 324 21.87 12.36 24.56
C ALA A 324 22.42 13.66 25.19
N ARG A 325 23.50 13.58 25.98
CA ARG A 325 24.18 14.77 26.55
C ARG A 325 24.78 15.65 25.44
N ASP A 326 25.45 15.06 24.47
CA ASP A 326 25.99 15.78 23.30
C ASP A 326 24.86 16.47 22.50
N GLY A 327 23.74 15.77 22.32
CA GLY A 327 22.52 16.31 21.71
C GLY A 327 21.96 17.51 22.48
N LEU A 328 21.98 17.48 23.81
CA LEU A 328 21.51 18.57 24.66
C LEU A 328 22.33 19.84 24.44
N HIS A 329 23.66 19.71 24.37
CA HIS A 329 24.56 20.83 24.06
C HIS A 329 24.33 21.40 22.66
N ARG A 330 24.10 20.53 21.66
CA ARG A 330 23.86 20.97 20.27
C ARG A 330 22.51 21.67 20.09
N ARG A 331 21.43 21.13 20.66
CA ARG A 331 20.06 21.66 20.48
C ARG A 331 19.75 22.84 21.42
N TYR A 332 20.40 22.90 22.58
CA TYR A 332 20.22 23.96 23.58
C TYR A 332 21.56 24.63 23.92
N PRO A 333 22.17 25.40 22.99
CA PRO A 333 23.47 26.04 23.23
C PRO A 333 23.46 27.05 24.38
N LYS A 334 22.28 27.57 24.75
CA LYS A 334 22.08 28.48 25.89
C LYS A 334 21.68 27.78 27.20
N GLY A 335 21.69 26.44 27.20
CA GLY A 335 21.22 25.60 28.31
C GLY A 335 19.75 25.17 28.13
N ALA A 336 19.46 23.91 28.43
CA ALA A 336 18.12 23.36 28.36
C ALA A 336 17.30 23.73 29.62
N PRO A 337 15.97 23.97 29.48
CA PRO A 337 15.11 24.22 30.64
C PRO A 337 15.11 23.03 31.63
N PRO A 338 14.97 23.26 32.95
CA PRO A 338 14.97 22.18 33.96
C PRO A 338 13.94 21.07 33.68
N LYS A 339 12.79 21.44 33.12
CA LYS A 339 11.73 20.51 32.72
C LYS A 339 12.18 19.54 31.62
N ILE A 340 13.03 19.98 30.69
CA ILE A 340 13.59 19.15 29.62
C ILE A 340 14.66 18.21 30.20
N THR A 341 15.57 18.72 31.02
CA THR A 341 16.62 17.91 31.67
C THR A 341 16.02 16.78 32.51
N SER A 342 15.02 17.08 33.35
CA SER A 342 14.32 16.07 34.16
C SER A 342 13.59 15.01 33.31
N ARG A 343 13.05 15.42 32.14
CA ARG A 343 12.43 14.48 31.18
C ARG A 343 13.45 13.54 30.56
N VAL A 344 14.60 14.06 30.11
CA VAL A 344 15.69 13.24 29.55
C VAL A 344 16.11 12.16 30.53
N GLU A 345 16.30 12.50 31.80
CA GLU A 345 16.65 11.53 32.86
C GLU A 345 15.54 10.49 33.13
N LYS A 346 14.26 10.88 33.02
CA LYS A 346 13.13 9.95 33.15
C LYS A 346 13.08 8.99 31.96
N GLU A 347 13.24 9.50 30.74
CA GLU A 347 13.23 8.68 29.51
C GLU A 347 14.40 7.69 29.49
N LEU A 348 15.62 8.14 29.78
CA LEU A 348 16.82 7.29 29.80
C LEU A 348 16.71 6.17 30.84
N ARG A 349 16.16 6.45 32.02
CA ARG A 349 15.87 5.42 33.03
C ARG A 349 14.87 4.39 32.55
N LEU A 350 13.76 4.83 31.93
CA LEU A 350 12.77 3.89 31.42
C LEU A 350 13.35 3.04 30.30
N ILE A 351 14.13 3.63 29.38
CA ILE A 351 14.81 2.92 28.28
C ILE A 351 15.74 1.84 28.83
N ALA A 352 16.47 2.12 29.92
CA ALA A 352 17.31 1.15 30.60
C ALA A 352 16.49 0.02 31.24
N GLU A 353 15.36 0.34 31.89
CA GLU A 353 14.50 -0.67 32.53
C GLU A 353 13.86 -1.66 31.55
N VAL A 354 13.60 -1.25 30.31
CA VAL A 354 12.98 -2.08 29.26
C VAL A 354 13.98 -2.59 28.22
N ASP A 355 15.27 -2.31 28.40
CA ASP A 355 16.38 -2.74 27.54
C ASP A 355 16.23 -2.36 26.05
N TYR A 356 15.80 -1.11 25.78
CA TYR A 356 15.64 -0.60 24.40
C TYR A 356 16.77 0.29 23.91
N ALA A 357 17.86 0.47 24.67
CA ALA A 357 18.97 1.31 24.25
C ALA A 357 19.56 0.93 22.87
N PRO A 358 19.77 -0.37 22.55
CA PRO A 358 20.30 -0.74 21.24
C PRO A 358 19.37 -0.39 20.07
N TYR A 359 18.06 -0.44 20.28
CA TYR A 359 17.08 -0.05 19.26
C TYR A 359 17.19 1.45 18.90
N PHE A 360 17.35 2.33 19.89
CA PHE A 360 17.56 3.77 19.64
C PHE A 360 18.88 4.04 18.92
N LEU A 361 19.94 3.30 19.28
CA LEU A 361 21.24 3.43 18.65
C LEU A 361 21.24 2.96 17.20
N THR A 362 20.54 1.87 16.89
CA THR A 362 20.40 1.40 15.51
C THR A 362 19.76 2.47 14.63
N VAL A 363 18.65 3.08 15.09
CA VAL A 363 17.99 4.14 14.33
C VAL A 363 18.84 5.40 14.27
N HIS A 364 19.53 5.77 15.35
CA HIS A 364 20.49 6.87 15.34
C HIS A 364 21.57 6.67 14.28
N ASP A 365 22.16 5.48 14.18
CA ASP A 365 23.27 5.21 13.27
C ASP A 365 22.80 5.19 11.80
N ILE A 366 21.58 4.72 11.54
CA ILE A 366 20.92 4.83 10.23
C ILE A 366 20.75 6.31 9.85
N VAL A 367 20.25 7.14 10.78
CA VAL A 367 20.05 8.57 10.57
C VAL A 367 21.38 9.31 10.39
N GLU A 368 22.41 8.94 11.16
CA GLU A 368 23.77 9.49 11.05
C GLU A 368 24.38 9.17 9.69
N PHE A 369 24.26 7.92 9.23
CA PHE A 369 24.68 7.51 7.89
C PHE A 369 23.97 8.36 6.81
N ALA A 370 22.65 8.47 6.88
CA ALA A 370 21.86 9.25 5.92
C ALA A 370 22.36 10.70 5.86
N ARG A 371 22.58 11.34 7.02
CA ARG A 371 23.11 12.71 7.12
C ARG A 371 24.52 12.84 6.56
N SER A 372 25.40 11.87 6.83
CA SER A 372 26.77 11.86 6.29
C SER A 372 26.81 11.82 4.75
N ARG A 373 25.78 11.26 4.13
CA ARG A 373 25.58 11.20 2.67
C ARG A 373 24.70 12.35 2.12
N GLY A 374 24.31 13.31 2.96
CA GLY A 374 23.43 14.42 2.59
C GLY A 374 22.02 13.97 2.19
N ILE A 375 21.53 12.85 2.75
CA ILE A 375 20.15 12.36 2.55
C ILE A 375 19.27 13.01 3.61
N LEU A 376 18.22 13.72 3.17
CA LEU A 376 17.22 14.26 4.08
C LEU A 376 16.39 13.13 4.70
N CYS A 377 16.23 13.19 6.02
CA CYS A 377 15.44 12.25 6.78
C CYS A 377 14.64 12.94 7.88
N GLN A 378 13.49 12.37 8.25
CA GLN A 378 12.66 12.86 9.34
C GLN A 378 11.95 11.72 10.07
N GLY A 379 12.18 11.62 11.37
CA GLY A 379 11.41 10.75 12.25
C GLY A 379 9.96 11.25 12.42
N ARG A 380 9.01 10.31 12.50
CA ARG A 380 7.57 10.59 12.66
C ARG A 380 6.92 9.65 13.66
N GLY A 381 5.60 9.79 13.82
CA GLY A 381 4.82 8.86 14.66
C GLY A 381 4.98 9.14 16.14
N SER A 382 5.02 8.07 16.94
CA SER A 382 5.21 8.15 18.39
C SER A 382 6.63 8.58 18.77
N ALA A 383 7.62 8.40 17.89
CA ALA A 383 9.02 8.79 18.14
C ALA A 383 9.17 10.29 18.47
N ALA A 384 8.30 11.16 17.94
CA ALA A 384 8.30 12.58 18.27
C ALA A 384 7.85 12.88 19.71
N ASN A 385 7.31 11.91 20.46
CA ASN A 385 7.03 12.05 21.90
C ASN A 385 8.25 11.82 22.80
N SER A 386 9.43 11.50 22.24
CA SER A 386 10.66 11.31 23.00
C SER A 386 11.61 12.49 22.83
N VAL A 387 12.02 13.06 23.95
CA VAL A 387 13.10 14.05 23.99
C VAL A 387 14.42 13.40 23.57
N VAL A 388 14.69 12.15 23.97
CA VAL A 388 15.90 11.43 23.55
C VAL A 388 15.98 11.32 22.03
N CYS A 389 14.89 10.95 21.33
CA CYS A 389 14.85 10.94 19.86
C CYS A 389 15.19 12.30 19.23
N TYR A 390 14.72 13.41 19.82
CA TYR A 390 15.01 14.76 19.35
C TYR A 390 16.50 15.13 19.52
N LEU A 391 17.09 14.77 20.66
CA LEU A 391 18.51 15.02 20.98
C LEU A 391 19.46 14.20 20.08
N LEU A 392 19.08 12.96 19.77
CA LEU A 392 19.79 12.11 18.81
C LEU A 392 19.66 12.61 17.36
N GLY A 393 18.71 13.51 17.08
CA GLY A 393 18.43 13.96 15.72
C GLY A 393 17.60 12.99 14.89
N ILE A 394 16.97 11.99 15.52
CA ILE A 394 16.00 11.12 14.87
C ILE A 394 14.76 11.94 14.48
N THR A 395 14.32 12.84 15.36
CA THR A 395 13.22 13.78 15.10
C THR A 395 13.70 15.22 15.06
N GLU A 396 13.04 16.05 14.24
CA GLU A 396 13.31 17.49 14.11
C GLU A 396 12.25 18.37 14.78
N VAL A 397 11.28 17.76 15.47
CA VAL A 397 10.18 18.47 16.15
C VAL A 397 10.62 18.83 17.57
N PRO A 398 10.68 20.13 17.94
CA PRO A 398 11.02 20.54 19.30
C PRO A 398 10.00 20.01 20.33
N PRO A 399 10.44 19.43 21.46
CA PRO A 399 9.56 18.92 22.51
C PRO A 399 8.59 19.95 23.10
N GLU A 400 8.91 21.25 22.99
CA GLU A 400 8.10 22.38 23.45
C GLU A 400 6.94 22.70 22.51
N SER A 401 7.01 22.25 21.25
CA SER A 401 6.00 22.53 20.23
C SER A 401 4.77 21.64 20.33
N ILE A 402 4.83 20.56 21.12
CA ILE A 402 3.76 19.57 21.27
C ILE A 402 3.57 19.13 22.71
N THR A 403 2.44 18.50 22.97
CA THR A 403 2.17 17.86 24.25
C THR A 403 2.80 16.46 24.30
N LEU A 404 3.93 16.34 24.99
CA LEU A 404 4.63 15.05 25.09
C LEU A 404 3.92 14.08 26.04
N ILE A 405 3.53 12.92 25.52
CA ILE A 405 3.12 11.76 26.31
C ILE A 405 4.10 10.61 26.00
N PHE A 406 5.16 10.50 26.79
CA PHE A 406 6.20 9.50 26.56
C PHE A 406 5.70 8.06 26.73
N GLU A 407 4.74 7.85 27.62
CA GLU A 407 4.09 6.55 27.89
C GLU A 407 3.39 5.98 26.64
N ARG A 408 3.06 6.85 25.68
CA ARG A 408 2.54 6.46 24.37
C ARG A 408 3.61 5.85 23.48
N PHE A 409 4.85 6.29 23.62
CA PHE A 409 5.98 5.76 22.89
C PHE A 409 6.53 4.49 23.54
N ILE A 410 6.82 4.50 24.85
CA ILE A 410 7.31 3.34 25.62
C ILE A 410 6.53 3.23 26.93
N SER A 411 6.04 2.02 27.26
CA SER A 411 5.39 1.73 28.54
C SER A 411 5.79 0.36 29.08
N LYS A 412 6.05 0.30 30.40
CA LYS A 412 6.45 -0.91 31.12
C LYS A 412 5.36 -1.98 31.17
N GLU A 413 4.10 -1.56 31.21
CA GLU A 413 2.95 -2.49 31.26
C GLU A 413 2.63 -3.12 29.90
N ARG A 414 3.24 -2.62 28.82
CA ARG A 414 2.86 -2.94 27.46
C ARG A 414 3.54 -4.21 26.95
N ASN A 415 4.79 -4.48 27.36
CA ASN A 415 5.66 -5.51 26.77
C ASN A 415 5.57 -5.54 25.23
N GLU A 416 5.27 -4.39 24.60
CA GLU A 416 5.20 -4.24 23.14
C GLU A 416 6.40 -3.42 22.67
N PRO A 417 6.99 -3.79 21.53
CA PRO A 417 8.10 -3.08 20.93
C PRO A 417 7.77 -1.61 20.59
N PRO A 418 8.68 -0.63 20.80
CA PRO A 418 8.52 0.72 20.28
C PRO A 418 8.66 0.74 18.75
N ASP A 419 7.82 1.52 18.07
CA ASP A 419 7.87 1.70 16.61
C ASP A 419 8.49 3.08 16.30
N ILE A 420 9.70 3.10 15.74
CA ILE A 420 10.36 4.33 15.28
C ILE A 420 10.36 4.34 13.76
N ASP A 421 9.47 5.18 13.22
CA ASP A 421 9.34 5.42 11.79
C ASP A 421 10.25 6.57 11.35
N VAL A 422 11.08 6.35 10.33
CA VAL A 422 11.88 7.41 9.71
C VAL A 422 11.59 7.50 8.22
N ASP A 423 11.16 8.68 7.78
CA ASP A 423 10.99 8.99 6.37
C ASP A 423 12.34 9.45 5.78
N PHE A 424 12.74 8.83 4.68
CA PHE A 424 13.91 9.22 3.86
C PHE A 424 13.46 9.71 2.49
N GLU A 425 14.37 10.37 1.78
CA GLU A 425 14.16 10.69 0.36
C GLU A 425 13.81 9.45 -0.46
N HIS A 426 12.73 9.52 -1.23
CA HIS A 426 12.26 8.39 -2.04
C HIS A 426 13.31 7.85 -3.01
N GLU A 427 14.10 8.72 -3.65
CA GLU A 427 15.09 8.33 -4.66
C GLU A 427 16.37 7.72 -4.06
N ARG A 428 16.73 8.10 -2.82
CA ARG A 428 18.01 7.75 -2.20
C ARG A 428 17.88 6.77 -1.04
N ARG A 429 16.67 6.34 -0.72
CA ARG A 429 16.39 5.35 0.32
C ARG A 429 17.14 4.01 0.09
N GLU A 430 17.40 3.65 -1.17
CA GLU A 430 18.14 2.42 -1.47
C GLU A 430 19.53 2.42 -0.83
N GLU A 431 20.23 3.56 -0.82
CA GLU A 431 21.55 3.70 -0.20
C GLU A 431 21.50 3.34 1.30
N VAL A 432 20.42 3.71 1.98
CA VAL A 432 20.20 3.41 3.41
C VAL A 432 19.92 1.92 3.61
N ILE A 433 19.10 1.31 2.76
CA ILE A 433 18.81 -0.12 2.82
C ILE A 433 20.08 -0.95 2.61
N GLN A 434 20.90 -0.61 1.62
CA GLN A 434 22.15 -1.32 1.36
C GLN A 434 23.15 -1.16 2.51
N TRP A 435 23.24 0.03 3.10
CA TRP A 435 24.08 0.22 4.30
C TRP A 435 23.65 -0.66 5.48
N ILE A 436 22.33 -0.87 5.68
CA ILE A 436 21.83 -1.79 6.73
C ILE A 436 22.30 -3.22 6.43
N TYR A 437 22.20 -3.67 5.17
CA TYR A 437 22.71 -4.99 4.79
C TYR A 437 24.23 -5.12 4.94
N GLU A 438 24.99 -4.08 4.62
CA GLU A 438 26.45 -4.05 4.78
C GLU A 438 26.87 -4.08 6.26
N ARG A 439 26.14 -3.37 7.12
CA ARG A 439 26.44 -3.28 8.55
C ARG A 439 26.08 -4.56 9.31
N TYR A 440 24.88 -5.10 9.09
CA TYR A 440 24.36 -6.22 9.89
C TYR A 440 24.53 -7.58 9.21
N GLY A 441 24.70 -7.62 7.89
CA GLY A 441 24.71 -8.87 7.11
C GLY A 441 23.31 -9.33 6.72
N ARG A 442 23.17 -9.90 5.51
CA ARG A 442 21.87 -10.32 4.94
C ARG A 442 21.23 -11.51 5.65
N GLU A 443 22.01 -12.22 6.44
CA GLU A 443 21.58 -13.34 7.28
C GLU A 443 21.05 -12.89 8.65
N HIS A 444 21.21 -11.63 9.01
CA HIS A 444 20.70 -11.00 10.25
C HIS A 444 19.63 -9.92 9.98
N ALA A 445 19.49 -9.51 8.73
CA ALA A 445 18.69 -8.36 8.32
C ALA A 445 17.82 -8.70 7.09
N GLY A 446 16.53 -8.37 7.15
CA GLY A 446 15.59 -8.65 6.06
C GLY A 446 14.35 -7.76 6.10
N LEU A 447 13.81 -7.45 4.92
CA LEU A 447 12.56 -6.70 4.78
C LEU A 447 11.37 -7.61 5.11
N THR A 448 10.33 -7.08 5.73
CA THR A 448 9.08 -7.81 5.94
C THR A 448 8.36 -8.03 4.62
N ALA A 449 7.58 -9.11 4.53
CA ALA A 449 6.68 -9.30 3.39
C ALA A 449 5.44 -8.41 3.52
N THR A 450 4.76 -8.23 2.40
CA THR A 450 3.39 -7.75 2.32
C THR A 450 2.60 -8.79 1.54
N VAL A 451 1.60 -9.38 2.18
CA VAL A 451 0.73 -10.36 1.51
C VAL A 451 -0.24 -9.62 0.59
N ILE A 452 -0.09 -9.81 -0.72
CA ILE A 452 -0.99 -9.23 -1.71
C ILE A 452 -2.20 -10.13 -1.86
N HIS A 453 -3.37 -9.61 -1.51
CA HIS A 453 -4.62 -10.36 -1.52
C HIS A 453 -5.43 -10.10 -2.81
N PHE A 454 -6.26 -11.08 -3.20
CA PHE A 454 -7.30 -10.87 -4.20
C PHE A 454 -8.32 -9.86 -3.68
N ARG A 455 -8.24 -8.63 -4.21
CA ARG A 455 -9.24 -7.57 -4.00
C ARG A 455 -10.31 -7.67 -5.08
N THR A 456 -11.48 -7.12 -4.83
CA THR A 456 -12.71 -7.28 -5.64
C THR A 456 -12.51 -7.08 -7.15
N ARG A 457 -11.85 -6.00 -7.59
CA ARG A 457 -11.58 -5.79 -9.03
C ARG A 457 -10.67 -6.86 -9.63
N ALA A 458 -9.65 -7.29 -8.89
CA ALA A 458 -8.76 -8.36 -9.33
C ALA A 458 -9.49 -9.71 -9.34
N ALA A 459 -10.23 -10.03 -8.27
CA ALA A 459 -11.04 -11.24 -8.17
C ALA A 459 -12.04 -11.37 -9.33
N ILE A 460 -12.77 -10.29 -9.67
CA ILE A 460 -13.71 -10.27 -10.80
C ILE A 460 -12.99 -10.55 -12.12
N ARG A 461 -11.86 -9.88 -12.38
CA ARG A 461 -11.12 -10.06 -13.63
C ARG A 461 -10.54 -11.47 -13.75
N GLU A 462 -9.88 -11.96 -12.71
CA GLU A 462 -9.18 -13.24 -12.73
C GLU A 462 -10.17 -14.41 -12.75
N VAL A 463 -11.13 -14.44 -11.83
CA VAL A 463 -12.17 -15.49 -11.80
C VAL A 463 -13.05 -15.39 -13.04
N GLY A 464 -13.43 -14.19 -13.48
CA GLY A 464 -14.26 -14.02 -14.66
C GLY A 464 -13.59 -14.51 -15.95
N LYS A 465 -12.27 -14.29 -16.12
CA LYS A 465 -11.49 -14.88 -17.22
C LYS A 465 -11.49 -16.39 -17.18
N VAL A 466 -11.23 -16.98 -16.00
CA VAL A 466 -11.30 -18.44 -15.80
C VAL A 466 -12.69 -18.98 -16.13
N MET A 467 -13.73 -18.24 -15.75
CA MET A 467 -15.12 -18.56 -16.05
C MET A 467 -15.52 -18.20 -17.48
N GLY A 468 -14.59 -17.83 -18.38
CA GLY A 468 -14.84 -17.62 -19.81
C GLY A 468 -15.58 -16.33 -20.19
N LEU A 469 -15.64 -15.35 -19.29
CA LEU A 469 -16.22 -14.03 -19.60
C LEU A 469 -15.27 -13.21 -20.47
N SER A 470 -15.82 -12.45 -21.41
CA SER A 470 -15.03 -11.59 -22.32
C SER A 470 -14.41 -10.39 -21.59
N ASP A 471 -13.28 -9.90 -22.10
CA ASP A 471 -12.58 -8.74 -21.51
C ASP A 471 -13.44 -7.46 -21.51
N ASP A 472 -14.38 -7.30 -22.45
CA ASP A 472 -15.32 -6.17 -22.46
C ASP A 472 -16.30 -6.24 -21.28
N ILE A 473 -16.91 -7.40 -21.04
CA ILE A 473 -17.81 -7.63 -19.89
C ILE A 473 -17.05 -7.43 -18.58
N LEU A 474 -15.83 -7.99 -18.47
CA LEU A 474 -15.00 -7.85 -17.28
C LEU A 474 -14.58 -6.40 -17.03
N SER A 475 -14.28 -5.65 -18.09
CA SER A 475 -13.94 -4.24 -18.00
C SER A 475 -15.15 -3.40 -17.56
N ARG A 476 -16.35 -3.73 -18.02
CA ARG A 476 -17.60 -3.09 -17.56
C ARG A 476 -17.89 -3.40 -16.09
N LEU A 477 -17.86 -4.68 -15.69
CA LEU A 477 -18.08 -5.10 -14.31
C LEU A 477 -17.07 -4.48 -13.34
N ALA A 478 -15.78 -4.55 -13.67
CA ALA A 478 -14.73 -3.99 -12.82
C ALA A 478 -14.74 -2.45 -12.81
N GLY A 479 -15.07 -1.82 -13.95
CA GLY A 479 -15.11 -0.37 -14.11
C GLY A 479 -16.27 0.32 -13.40
N GLN A 480 -17.35 -0.40 -13.12
CA GLN A 480 -18.48 0.10 -12.34
C GLN A 480 -18.26 0.04 -10.83
N ILE A 481 -17.21 -0.64 -10.34
CA ILE A 481 -16.97 -0.78 -8.91
C ILE A 481 -16.19 0.43 -8.39
N TRP A 482 -16.80 1.16 -7.46
CA TRP A 482 -16.19 2.32 -6.82
C TRP A 482 -15.85 1.98 -5.35
N GLY A 483 -14.58 2.11 -4.97
CA GLY A 483 -14.13 1.94 -3.58
C GLY A 483 -13.77 0.52 -3.15
N PHE A 484 -13.54 0.36 -1.84
CA PHE A 484 -13.23 -0.91 -1.18
C PHE A 484 -14.50 -1.69 -0.83
N SER A 485 -15.26 -2.20 -1.81
CA SER A 485 -16.29 -3.20 -1.51
C SER A 485 -15.59 -4.54 -1.29
N SER A 486 -15.87 -5.23 -0.18
CA SER A 486 -15.39 -6.61 0.08
C SER A 486 -16.38 -7.68 -0.40
N SER A 487 -17.46 -7.28 -1.07
CA SER A 487 -18.53 -8.15 -1.56
C SER A 487 -18.50 -8.30 -3.09
N ALA A 488 -19.08 -9.41 -3.56
CA ALA A 488 -19.39 -9.63 -4.96
C ALA A 488 -20.34 -8.54 -5.51
N PRO A 489 -20.35 -8.29 -6.84
CA PRO A 489 -21.30 -7.37 -7.48
C PRO A 489 -22.77 -7.71 -7.19
N ASP A 490 -23.57 -6.69 -6.87
CA ASP A 490 -25.03 -6.81 -6.67
C ASP A 490 -25.76 -7.09 -8.01
N GLU A 491 -26.97 -7.67 -7.94
CA GLU A 491 -27.75 -8.09 -9.13
C GLU A 491 -28.04 -6.96 -10.12
N ASP A 492 -28.34 -5.75 -9.64
CA ASP A 492 -28.62 -4.60 -10.50
C ASP A 492 -27.41 -4.23 -11.38
N ARG A 493 -26.19 -4.41 -10.85
CA ARG A 493 -24.95 -4.13 -11.60
C ARG A 493 -24.72 -5.13 -12.72
N LEU A 494 -25.15 -6.38 -12.53
CA LEU A 494 -25.08 -7.41 -13.57
C LEU A 494 -26.00 -7.04 -14.73
N ARG A 495 -27.24 -6.65 -14.42
CA ARG A 495 -28.21 -6.21 -15.44
C ARG A 495 -27.70 -5.00 -16.22
N GLU A 496 -27.13 -4.01 -15.54
CA GLU A 496 -26.48 -2.86 -16.19
C GLU A 496 -25.29 -3.24 -17.09
N ALA A 497 -24.55 -4.30 -16.73
CA ALA A 497 -23.46 -4.83 -17.54
C ALA A 497 -23.96 -5.70 -18.73
N GLY A 498 -25.27 -5.92 -18.84
CA GLY A 498 -25.89 -6.78 -19.86
C GLY A 498 -25.85 -8.27 -19.51
N LEU A 499 -25.71 -8.61 -18.22
CA LEU A 499 -25.68 -9.98 -17.73
C LEU A 499 -27.01 -10.34 -17.03
N ASP A 500 -27.46 -11.57 -17.22
CA ASP A 500 -28.61 -12.13 -16.52
C ASP A 500 -28.17 -12.67 -15.13
N PRO A 501 -28.68 -12.11 -14.01
CA PRO A 501 -28.38 -12.59 -12.66
C PRO A 501 -28.89 -14.01 -12.38
N SER A 502 -29.89 -14.48 -13.14
CA SER A 502 -30.47 -15.81 -12.95
C SER A 502 -29.63 -16.92 -13.60
N ASP A 503 -28.70 -16.55 -14.50
CA ASP A 503 -27.80 -17.49 -15.16
C ASP A 503 -26.91 -18.23 -14.13
N GLN A 504 -26.89 -19.56 -14.24
CA GLN A 504 -26.20 -20.41 -13.27
C GLN A 504 -24.67 -20.19 -13.27
N ARG A 505 -24.07 -19.95 -14.43
CA ARG A 505 -22.62 -19.70 -14.58
C ARG A 505 -22.26 -18.35 -13.96
N ILE A 506 -23.09 -17.33 -14.15
CA ILE A 506 -22.90 -16.01 -13.52
C ILE A 506 -23.03 -16.13 -12.00
N ARG A 507 -24.05 -16.80 -11.48
CA ARG A 507 -24.22 -17.02 -10.03
C ARG A 507 -23.04 -17.76 -9.40
N LEU A 508 -22.55 -18.81 -10.07
CA LEU A 508 -21.38 -19.56 -9.62
C LEU A 508 -20.13 -18.67 -9.63
N THR A 509 -19.94 -17.89 -10.70
CA THR A 509 -18.82 -16.93 -10.82
C THR A 509 -18.82 -15.94 -9.66
N LEU A 510 -19.98 -15.38 -9.30
CA LEU A 510 -20.11 -14.41 -8.20
C LEU A 510 -19.83 -15.03 -6.83
N ARG A 511 -20.31 -16.26 -6.59
CA ARG A 511 -19.98 -17.00 -5.36
C ARG A 511 -18.47 -17.21 -5.23
N LEU A 512 -17.83 -17.66 -6.31
CA LEU A 512 -16.38 -17.91 -6.35
C LEU A 512 -15.56 -16.62 -6.21
N ILE A 513 -16.04 -15.50 -6.77
CA ILE A 513 -15.47 -14.18 -6.51
C ILE A 513 -15.56 -13.83 -5.03
N GLY A 514 -16.69 -14.08 -4.38
CA GLY A 514 -16.86 -13.86 -2.94
C GLY A 514 -15.92 -14.71 -2.09
N GLU A 515 -15.73 -15.99 -2.46
CA GLU A 515 -14.86 -16.92 -1.73
C GLU A 515 -13.36 -16.61 -1.91
N ILE A 516 -12.92 -16.15 -3.10
CA ILE A 516 -11.51 -15.84 -3.35
C ILE A 516 -11.10 -14.46 -2.80
N ILE A 517 -12.05 -13.54 -2.55
CA ILE A 517 -11.73 -12.23 -1.98
C ILE A 517 -11.09 -12.43 -0.61
N GLY A 518 -9.89 -11.86 -0.43
CA GLY A 518 -9.10 -12.07 0.79
C GLY A 518 -8.13 -13.24 0.72
N PHE A 519 -8.12 -14.07 -0.33
CA PHE A 519 -7.05 -15.05 -0.53
C PHE A 519 -5.73 -14.36 -0.86
N PRO A 520 -4.59 -14.87 -0.38
CA PRO A 520 -3.29 -14.38 -0.76
C PRO A 520 -2.96 -14.82 -2.20
N ARG A 521 -2.39 -13.91 -2.98
CA ARG A 521 -1.99 -14.12 -4.37
C ARG A 521 -0.48 -14.35 -4.49
N HIS A 522 0.32 -13.54 -3.80
CA HIS A 522 1.77 -13.61 -3.75
C HIS A 522 2.31 -12.74 -2.61
N LEU A 523 3.57 -12.96 -2.24
CA LEU A 523 4.31 -12.06 -1.35
C LEU A 523 4.92 -10.90 -2.15
N SER A 524 4.73 -9.69 -1.65
CA SER A 524 5.47 -8.49 -2.08
C SER A 524 6.42 -8.05 -0.98
N GLN A 525 7.39 -7.20 -1.31
CA GLN A 525 8.20 -6.54 -0.29
C GLN A 525 7.37 -5.47 0.44
N HIS A 526 7.52 -5.35 1.76
CA HIS A 526 7.02 -4.19 2.49
C HIS A 526 7.75 -2.92 2.05
N VAL A 527 7.06 -1.80 2.17
CA VAL A 527 7.58 -0.51 1.67
C VAL A 527 8.74 0.03 2.50
N GLY A 528 9.00 -0.50 3.68
CA GLY A 528 10.12 -0.05 4.50
C GLY A 528 10.40 -0.85 5.78
N GLY A 529 9.63 -1.90 6.05
CA GLY A 529 9.63 -2.56 7.37
C GLY A 529 10.77 -3.55 7.40
N PHE A 530 11.67 -3.37 8.36
CA PHE A 530 12.94 -4.07 8.39
C PHE A 530 13.10 -4.78 9.73
N VAL A 531 13.43 -6.07 9.70
CA VAL A 531 13.72 -6.87 10.91
C VAL A 531 15.24 -7.07 10.97
N ILE A 532 15.81 -6.79 12.14
CA ILE A 532 17.24 -6.94 12.42
C ILE A 532 17.37 -7.80 13.67
N THR A 533 18.22 -8.83 13.65
CA THR A 533 18.44 -9.75 14.77
C THR A 533 19.93 -9.82 15.13
N GLN A 534 20.25 -9.97 16.42
CA GLN A 534 21.62 -10.28 16.85
C GLN A 534 22.04 -11.67 16.37
N ASP A 535 21.17 -12.66 16.61
CA ASP A 535 21.32 -14.00 16.06
C ASP A 535 20.97 -14.00 14.57
N ARG A 536 21.27 -15.11 13.86
CA ARG A 536 20.89 -15.23 12.45
C ARG A 536 19.38 -15.22 12.26
N LEU A 537 18.87 -14.28 11.48
CA LEU A 537 17.46 -14.13 11.12
C LEU A 537 16.92 -15.38 10.41
N ASP A 538 17.75 -16.02 9.56
CA ASP A 538 17.38 -17.25 8.86
C ASP A 538 17.19 -18.48 9.77
N ALA A 539 17.50 -18.37 11.07
CA ALA A 539 17.18 -19.35 12.10
C ALA A 539 15.76 -19.19 12.68
N TYR A 540 15.12 -18.04 12.42
CA TYR A 540 13.76 -17.72 12.86
C TYR A 540 12.75 -17.94 11.74
N CYS A 541 13.02 -17.41 10.55
CA CYS A 541 12.15 -17.50 9.38
C CYS A 541 12.95 -17.59 8.08
N PRO A 542 12.38 -18.17 7.01
CA PRO A 542 13.06 -18.21 5.72
C PRO A 542 13.24 -16.81 5.12
N ILE A 543 14.41 -16.59 4.51
CA ILE A 543 14.75 -15.38 3.77
C ILE A 543 14.74 -15.72 2.27
N GLU A 544 14.05 -14.92 1.46
CA GLU A 544 14.01 -15.04 0.00
C GLU A 544 14.48 -13.78 -0.72
N ASN A 545 14.87 -13.93 -1.98
CA ASN A 545 15.22 -12.81 -2.85
C ASN A 545 13.96 -11.99 -3.18
N ALA A 546 14.07 -10.67 -3.09
CA ALA A 546 13.02 -9.77 -3.55
C ALA A 546 13.03 -9.65 -5.10
N ALA A 547 12.05 -8.94 -5.64
CA ALA A 547 11.99 -8.67 -7.08
C ALA A 547 12.97 -7.56 -7.50
N MET A 548 13.30 -6.67 -6.56
CA MET A 548 14.39 -5.71 -6.74
C MET A 548 15.70 -6.42 -6.44
N GLU A 549 16.69 -6.16 -7.29
CA GLU A 549 18.06 -6.65 -7.11
C GLU A 549 18.61 -6.25 -5.74
N ASP A 550 19.45 -7.11 -5.18
CA ASP A 550 20.12 -6.86 -3.90
C ASP A 550 19.20 -6.58 -2.70
N ARG A 551 17.95 -7.04 -2.74
CA ARG A 551 17.03 -7.02 -1.59
C ARG A 551 16.57 -8.41 -1.20
N THR A 552 16.38 -8.60 0.10
CA THR A 552 15.87 -9.83 0.69
C THR A 552 14.63 -9.55 1.53
N ILE A 553 13.65 -10.46 1.46
CA ILE A 553 12.42 -10.40 2.27
C ILE A 553 12.27 -11.66 3.11
N ILE A 554 11.65 -11.54 4.28
CA ILE A 554 11.15 -12.67 5.06
C ILE A 554 9.73 -13.01 4.64
N GLU A 555 9.30 -14.26 4.85
CA GLU A 555 7.97 -14.73 4.42
C GLU A 555 6.80 -14.17 5.25
N TRP A 556 7.09 -13.50 6.37
CA TRP A 556 6.11 -13.01 7.33
C TRP A 556 5.82 -11.52 7.13
N ASP A 557 4.55 -11.15 7.23
CA ASP A 557 4.14 -9.75 7.15
C ASP A 557 4.15 -9.06 8.52
N LYS A 558 3.76 -7.77 8.54
CA LYS A 558 3.70 -6.96 9.76
C LYS A 558 2.92 -7.64 10.88
N ASP A 559 1.73 -8.16 10.59
CA ASP A 559 0.87 -8.72 11.62
C ASP A 559 1.46 -10.03 12.17
N ASP A 560 2.16 -10.80 11.33
CA ASP A 560 2.86 -12.02 11.74
C ASP A 560 4.04 -11.73 12.67
N ILE A 561 4.87 -10.74 12.32
CA ILE A 561 6.04 -10.38 13.15
C ILE A 561 5.62 -9.72 14.47
N ASP A 562 4.55 -8.92 14.46
CA ASP A 562 3.97 -8.30 15.65
C ASP A 562 3.42 -9.39 16.60
N ALA A 563 2.78 -10.43 16.05
CA ALA A 563 2.27 -11.56 16.84
C ALA A 563 3.39 -12.37 17.53
N LEU A 564 4.58 -12.39 16.94
CA LEU A 564 5.78 -13.05 17.47
C LEU A 564 6.66 -12.14 18.33
N GLY A 565 6.34 -10.84 18.43
CA GLY A 565 7.10 -9.87 19.23
C GLY A 565 8.46 -9.49 18.64
N LEU A 566 8.64 -9.59 17.32
CA LEU A 566 9.85 -9.13 16.64
C LEU A 566 9.83 -7.60 16.50
N LEU A 567 10.94 -6.93 16.85
CA LEU A 567 11.09 -5.49 16.56
C LEU A 567 11.27 -5.26 15.06
N LYS A 568 10.66 -4.19 14.57
CA LYS A 568 10.86 -3.69 13.21
C LYS A 568 11.32 -2.25 13.23
N VAL A 569 12.15 -1.88 12.26
CA VAL A 569 12.51 -0.49 11.95
C VAL A 569 11.88 -0.14 10.61
N ASP A 570 11.13 0.96 10.54
CA ASP A 570 10.46 1.39 9.31
C ASP A 570 11.30 2.44 8.56
N ILE A 571 11.99 1.99 7.51
CA ILE A 571 12.76 2.79 6.54
C ILE A 571 11.83 3.24 5.42
N LEU A 572 11.17 4.38 5.60
CA LEU A 572 10.11 4.82 4.72
C LEU A 572 10.62 5.76 3.63
N ALA A 573 9.89 5.85 2.53
CA ALA A 573 10.18 6.79 1.45
C ALA A 573 9.13 7.90 1.40
N LEU A 574 9.58 9.15 1.37
CA LEU A 574 8.72 10.31 1.23
C LEU A 574 9.15 11.15 0.02
N GLY A 575 8.28 11.22 -0.99
CA GLY A 575 8.55 11.99 -2.21
C GLY A 575 8.78 13.48 -1.93
N MET A 576 8.09 14.06 -0.95
CA MET A 576 8.28 15.48 -0.62
C MET A 576 9.70 15.79 -0.14
N LEU A 577 10.37 14.87 0.57
CA LEU A 577 11.78 15.07 0.96
C LEU A 577 12.69 15.15 -0.26
N THR A 578 12.46 14.31 -1.28
CA THR A 578 13.13 14.40 -2.59
C THR A 578 12.91 15.78 -3.22
N ALA A 579 11.66 16.26 -3.26
CA ALA A 579 11.32 17.56 -3.85
C ALA A 579 11.95 18.73 -3.08
N ILE A 580 11.98 18.68 -1.76
CA ILE A 580 12.65 19.68 -0.92
C ILE A 580 14.16 19.68 -1.16
N ARG A 581 14.81 18.51 -1.17
CA ARG A 581 16.26 18.40 -1.46
C ARG A 581 16.60 18.96 -2.84
N LYS A 582 15.82 18.61 -3.88
CA LYS A 582 16.00 19.17 -5.23
C LYS A 582 15.77 20.68 -5.25
N SER A 583 14.82 21.18 -4.48
CA SER A 583 14.59 22.63 -4.34
C SER A 583 15.78 23.33 -3.68
N PHE A 584 16.34 22.77 -2.61
CA PHE A 584 17.53 23.33 -1.95
C PHE A 584 18.75 23.31 -2.87
N ALA A 585 18.97 22.23 -3.63
CA ALA A 585 20.05 22.17 -4.62
C ALA A 585 19.90 23.26 -5.71
N LEU A 586 18.68 23.48 -6.23
CA LEU A 586 18.41 24.53 -7.21
C LEU A 586 18.52 25.95 -6.61
N ILE A 587 18.19 26.13 -5.33
CA ILE A 587 18.40 27.40 -4.61
C ILE A 587 19.89 27.67 -4.44
N GLU A 588 20.68 26.66 -4.07
CA GLU A 588 22.14 26.78 -3.98
C GLU A 588 22.75 27.10 -5.35
N GLU A 589 22.34 26.40 -6.41
CA GLU A 589 22.82 26.63 -7.78
C GLU A 589 22.50 28.04 -8.29
N HIS A 590 21.24 28.48 -8.17
CA HIS A 590 20.81 29.74 -8.77
C HIS A 590 20.96 30.95 -7.84
N ARG A 591 20.99 30.79 -6.52
CA ARG A 591 21.05 31.90 -5.56
C ARG A 591 22.25 31.86 -4.63
N GLY A 592 23.01 30.77 -4.59
CA GLY A 592 24.16 30.62 -3.69
C GLY A 592 23.79 30.44 -2.22
N GLU A 593 22.51 30.17 -1.93
CA GLU A 593 22.01 30.00 -0.56
C GLU A 593 21.93 28.52 -0.22
N ARG A 594 22.65 28.08 0.82
CA ARG A 594 22.61 26.70 1.30
C ARG A 594 21.57 26.57 2.41
N LEU A 595 20.53 25.78 2.16
CA LEU A 595 19.43 25.54 3.10
C LEU A 595 19.32 24.06 3.48
N ASP A 596 18.85 23.82 4.69
CA ASP A 596 18.43 22.51 5.20
C ASP A 596 17.06 22.61 5.91
N LEU A 597 16.56 21.49 6.44
CA LEU A 597 15.24 21.47 7.10
C LEU A 597 15.18 22.34 8.37
N ALA A 598 16.32 22.64 9.00
CA ALA A 598 16.41 23.45 10.20
C ALA A 598 16.63 24.94 9.89
N SER A 599 17.32 25.26 8.80
CA SER A 599 17.71 26.62 8.43
C SER A 599 16.61 27.44 7.74
N VAL A 600 15.54 26.80 7.24
CA VAL A 600 14.38 27.51 6.66
C VAL A 600 13.76 28.45 7.71
N PRO A 601 13.60 29.76 7.41
CA PRO A 601 13.06 30.74 8.35
C PRO A 601 11.69 30.31 8.89
N PRO A 602 11.49 30.23 10.22
CA PRO A 602 10.20 29.86 10.80
C PRO A 602 9.24 31.05 10.84
N GLU A 603 7.93 30.75 10.91
CA GLU A 603 6.85 31.70 11.23
C GLU A 603 6.68 32.93 10.29
N ASP A 604 7.09 32.83 9.03
CA ASP A 604 6.85 33.86 7.99
C ASP A 604 5.35 34.15 7.74
N PRO A 605 4.87 35.40 7.97
CA PRO A 605 3.48 35.81 7.72
C PRO A 605 3.02 35.64 6.26
N ALA A 606 3.90 35.83 5.27
CA ALA A 606 3.55 35.77 3.86
C ALA A 606 3.17 34.35 3.41
N VAL A 607 3.78 33.34 4.05
CA VAL A 607 3.43 31.92 3.84
C VAL A 607 2.02 31.65 4.37
N TYR A 608 1.69 32.15 5.57
CA TYR A 608 0.37 32.00 6.14
C TYR A 608 -0.71 32.73 5.34
N ASP A 609 -0.42 33.91 4.79
CA ASP A 609 -1.35 34.64 3.93
C ASP A 609 -1.64 33.90 2.63
N MET A 610 -0.63 33.24 2.04
CA MET A 610 -0.82 32.36 0.89
C MET A 610 -1.75 31.19 1.24
N LEU A 611 -1.49 30.50 2.35
CA LEU A 611 -2.31 29.38 2.81
C LEU A 611 -3.75 29.84 3.16
N CYS A 612 -3.95 31.01 3.75
CA CYS A 612 -5.28 31.57 4.03
C CYS A 612 -6.09 31.82 2.75
N ARG A 613 -5.44 32.02 1.60
CA ARG A 613 -6.10 32.14 0.29
C ARG A 613 -6.37 30.79 -0.38
N ALA A 614 -6.04 29.68 0.29
CA ALA A 614 -6.05 28.32 -0.27
C ALA A 614 -5.15 28.16 -1.50
N ASP A 615 -4.06 28.92 -1.57
CA ASP A 615 -3.04 28.72 -2.60
C ASP A 615 -2.01 27.69 -2.10
N ALA A 616 -2.38 26.41 -2.24
CA ALA A 616 -1.60 25.29 -1.69
C ALA A 616 -1.46 24.10 -2.66
N ILE A 617 -1.70 24.28 -3.97
CA ILE A 617 -1.41 23.26 -4.99
C ILE A 617 0.07 22.89 -4.92
N GLY A 618 0.39 21.60 -4.81
CA GLY A 618 1.76 21.07 -4.68
C GLY A 618 2.32 21.11 -3.25
N VAL A 619 1.66 21.77 -2.30
CA VAL A 619 2.11 21.85 -0.91
C VAL A 619 1.77 20.55 -0.19
N PHE A 620 2.72 20.02 0.57
CA PHE A 620 2.58 18.73 1.23
C PHE A 620 1.39 18.72 2.20
N GLN A 621 0.59 17.64 2.19
CA GLN A 621 -0.49 17.37 3.16
C GLN A 621 -1.60 18.42 3.31
N VAL A 622 -1.60 19.55 2.59
CA VAL A 622 -2.66 20.59 2.67
C VAL A 622 -3.23 20.97 1.30
N GLU A 623 -2.96 20.16 0.28
CA GLU A 623 -3.37 20.40 -1.11
C GLU A 623 -4.68 19.70 -1.52
N SER A 624 -5.26 18.85 -0.66
CA SER A 624 -6.49 18.15 -1.03
C SER A 624 -7.68 19.11 -1.13
N ARG A 625 -8.68 18.79 -1.95
CA ARG A 625 -9.91 19.60 -2.12
C ARG A 625 -10.55 20.00 -0.78
N ALA A 626 -10.65 19.06 0.16
CA ALA A 626 -11.25 19.32 1.47
C ALA A 626 -10.42 20.33 2.28
N GLN A 627 -9.09 20.24 2.21
CA GLN A 627 -8.16 21.15 2.87
C GLN A 627 -8.15 22.53 2.21
N LEU A 628 -8.11 22.61 0.88
CA LEU A 628 -8.23 23.88 0.16
C LEU A 628 -9.54 24.62 0.48
N ASN A 629 -10.64 23.91 0.73
CA ASN A 629 -11.88 24.54 1.19
C ASN A 629 -11.87 24.92 2.68
N PHE A 630 -11.06 24.23 3.48
CA PHE A 630 -10.97 24.43 4.92
C PHE A 630 -10.01 25.59 5.28
N LEU A 631 -8.88 25.71 4.58
CA LEU A 631 -7.85 26.73 4.81
C LEU A 631 -8.39 28.18 4.89
N PRO A 632 -9.27 28.67 3.99
CA PRO A 632 -9.81 30.03 4.07
C PRO A 632 -10.73 30.27 5.27
N ARG A 633 -11.30 29.19 5.82
CA ARG A 633 -12.17 29.23 7.00
C ARG A 633 -11.33 29.18 8.27
N MET A 634 -10.32 28.31 8.30
CA MET A 634 -9.39 28.19 9.42
C MET A 634 -8.53 29.46 9.56
N ARG A 635 -7.98 29.96 8.46
CA ARG A 635 -7.00 31.06 8.45
C ARG A 635 -5.80 30.76 9.36
N PRO A 636 -4.88 29.85 8.97
CA PRO A 636 -3.69 29.55 9.75
C PRO A 636 -2.80 30.79 9.91
N ARG A 637 -2.25 31.00 11.11
CA ARG A 637 -1.40 32.16 11.47
C ARG A 637 -0.16 31.81 12.28
N LYS A 638 -0.02 30.56 12.71
CA LYS A 638 1.14 30.04 13.47
C LYS A 638 1.38 28.58 13.12
N PHE A 639 2.56 28.06 13.44
CA PHE A 639 2.94 26.69 13.10
C PHE A 639 1.94 25.65 13.62
N TYR A 640 1.47 25.83 14.86
CA TYR A 640 0.51 24.90 15.47
C TYR A 640 -0.83 24.82 14.73
N ASP A 641 -1.20 25.84 13.95
CA ASP A 641 -2.38 25.75 13.12
C ASP A 641 -2.20 24.73 12.00
N LEU A 642 -0.99 24.60 11.45
CA LEU A 642 -0.68 23.56 10.46
C LEU A 642 -0.74 22.15 11.08
N VAL A 643 -0.34 22.02 12.35
CA VAL A 643 -0.49 20.78 13.13
C VAL A 643 -1.95 20.37 13.25
N CYS A 644 -2.85 21.33 13.51
CA CYS A 644 -4.28 21.10 13.53
C CYS A 644 -4.83 20.78 12.12
N GLU A 645 -4.38 21.47 11.08
CA GLU A 645 -4.82 21.28 9.68
C GLU A 645 -4.60 19.85 9.19
N VAL A 646 -3.41 19.30 9.45
CA VAL A 646 -3.03 17.94 9.05
C VAL A 646 -3.88 16.87 9.76
N ALA A 647 -4.40 17.18 10.95
CA ALA A 647 -5.18 16.25 11.76
C ALA A 647 -6.70 16.34 11.51
N ILE A 648 -7.25 17.54 11.33
CA ILE A 648 -8.69 17.79 11.41
C ILE A 648 -9.47 17.36 10.16
N VAL A 649 -8.86 17.46 8.96
CA VAL A 649 -9.55 17.14 7.69
C VAL A 649 -9.49 15.63 7.42
N ARG A 650 -10.13 14.84 8.29
CA ARG A 650 -10.12 13.38 8.27
C ARG A 650 -11.47 12.78 8.67
N PRO A 651 -11.77 11.52 8.27
CA PRO A 651 -13.00 10.82 8.65
C PRO A 651 -13.37 10.89 10.13
N GLY A 652 -12.42 10.69 11.04
CA GLY A 652 -12.65 10.68 12.49
C GLY A 652 -13.20 12.00 13.02
N PRO A 653 -12.45 13.11 12.92
CA PRO A 653 -12.92 14.41 13.38
C PRO A 653 -14.22 14.89 12.70
N ILE A 654 -14.44 14.52 11.43
CA ILE A 654 -15.68 14.82 10.71
C ILE A 654 -16.86 14.05 11.32
N GLN A 655 -16.71 12.75 11.56
CA GLN A 655 -17.74 11.90 12.17
C GLN A 655 -18.00 12.25 13.64
N GLY A 656 -16.95 12.61 14.37
CA GLY A 656 -17.04 13.08 15.76
C GLY A 656 -17.58 14.51 15.92
N GLY A 657 -17.98 15.17 14.83
CA GLY A 657 -18.57 16.51 14.87
C GLY A 657 -17.62 17.63 15.31
N MET A 658 -16.31 17.43 15.23
CA MET A 658 -15.28 18.33 15.79
C MET A 658 -15.01 19.55 14.90
N VAL A 659 -15.24 19.44 13.60
CA VAL A 659 -14.86 20.44 12.58
C VAL A 659 -15.58 21.77 12.77
N HIS A 660 -16.90 21.75 12.92
CA HIS A 660 -17.71 22.98 13.00
C HIS A 660 -17.46 23.78 14.29
N PRO A 661 -17.46 23.16 15.50
CA PRO A 661 -17.12 23.87 16.74
C PRO A 661 -15.73 24.50 16.68
N PHE A 662 -14.73 23.79 16.14
CA PHE A 662 -13.37 24.31 16.01
C PHE A 662 -13.32 25.57 15.13
N ILE A 663 -13.95 25.55 13.95
CA ILE A 663 -14.01 26.72 13.07
C ILE A 663 -14.77 27.88 13.73
N ASN A 664 -15.95 27.61 14.29
CA ASN A 664 -16.81 28.65 14.84
C ASN A 664 -16.14 29.39 16.00
N ARG A 665 -15.51 28.66 16.92
CA ARG A 665 -14.79 29.23 18.06
C ARG A 665 -13.57 30.02 17.62
N ARG A 666 -12.81 29.48 16.67
CA ARG A 666 -11.65 30.16 16.08
C ARG A 666 -12.04 31.45 15.35
N GLN A 667 -13.22 31.51 14.73
CA GLN A 667 -13.75 32.70 14.07
C GLN A 667 -14.47 33.66 15.03
N GLY A 668 -14.57 33.33 16.32
CA GLY A 668 -15.30 34.13 17.30
C GLY A 668 -16.83 34.11 17.14
N ARG A 669 -17.38 33.15 16.37
CA ARG A 669 -18.83 32.97 16.20
C ARG A 669 -19.47 32.23 17.37
N GLU A 670 -18.67 31.50 18.12
CA GLU A 670 -19.06 30.75 19.33
C GLU A 670 -17.99 31.02 20.40
N PRO A 671 -18.35 31.32 21.66
CA PRO A 671 -17.36 31.44 22.73
C PRO A 671 -16.75 30.08 23.06
N VAL A 672 -15.48 30.06 23.49
CA VAL A 672 -14.86 28.85 24.04
C VAL A 672 -15.48 28.59 25.42
N GLU A 673 -16.05 27.40 25.61
CA GLU A 673 -16.62 26.94 26.88
C GLU A 673 -15.52 26.88 27.94
N ASP A 674 -15.77 27.45 29.12
CA ASP A 674 -14.86 27.35 30.25
C ASP A 674 -15.11 26.03 30.99
N LEU A 675 -14.16 25.10 30.87
CA LEU A 675 -14.24 23.76 31.43
C LEU A 675 -13.40 23.61 32.72
N GLY A 676 -12.98 24.73 33.31
CA GLY A 676 -12.09 24.77 34.46
C GLY A 676 -10.60 24.70 34.07
N PRO A 677 -9.70 25.05 35.01
CA PRO A 677 -8.28 25.31 34.71
C PRO A 677 -7.55 24.10 34.12
N ALA A 678 -7.83 22.89 34.61
CA ALA A 678 -7.14 21.68 34.19
C ALA A 678 -7.54 21.22 32.77
N MET A 679 -8.81 21.35 32.40
CA MET A 679 -9.28 21.03 31.04
C MET A 679 -8.92 22.12 30.03
N ASN A 680 -8.97 23.39 30.45
CA ASN A 680 -8.52 24.50 29.63
C ASN A 680 -7.04 24.37 29.28
N GLU A 681 -6.18 23.88 30.19
CA GLU A 681 -4.77 23.62 29.88
C GLU A 681 -4.60 22.61 28.74
N VAL A 682 -5.39 21.53 28.73
CA VAL A 682 -5.32 20.47 27.71
C VAL A 682 -5.88 20.93 26.35
N LEU A 683 -6.97 21.69 26.36
CA LEU A 683 -7.74 22.02 25.14
C LEU A 683 -7.54 23.45 24.63
N ALA A 684 -6.80 24.31 25.33
CA ALA A 684 -6.60 25.71 24.94
C ALA A 684 -6.04 25.84 23.52
N ARG A 685 -5.08 24.98 23.15
CA ARG A 685 -4.41 25.03 21.84
C ARG A 685 -5.34 24.62 20.68
N THR A 686 -6.44 23.94 20.99
CA THR A 686 -7.44 23.43 20.03
C THR A 686 -8.82 24.04 20.25
N TRP A 687 -8.90 25.22 20.90
CA TRP A 687 -10.13 25.98 21.09
C TRP A 687 -11.25 25.19 21.79
N GLY A 688 -10.90 24.40 22.80
CA GLY A 688 -11.87 23.61 23.58
C GLY A 688 -12.39 22.37 22.84
N VAL A 689 -11.78 21.96 21.73
CA VAL A 689 -12.16 20.78 20.95
C VAL A 689 -11.04 19.74 21.03
N PRO A 690 -11.29 18.50 21.48
CA PRO A 690 -10.27 17.46 21.41
C PRO A 690 -10.07 17.09 19.94
N LEU A 691 -8.83 17.17 19.44
CA LEU A 691 -8.48 16.81 18.06
C LEU A 691 -7.49 15.64 17.98
N PHE A 692 -6.69 15.44 19.03
CA PHE A 692 -5.61 14.46 19.05
C PHE A 692 -5.88 13.31 20.03
N GLN A 693 -5.27 12.14 19.75
CA GLN A 693 -5.31 10.99 20.65
C GLN A 693 -4.71 11.31 22.02
N GLU A 694 -3.63 12.08 22.04
CA GLU A 694 -2.93 12.53 23.25
C GLU A 694 -3.86 13.36 24.13
N GLN A 695 -4.63 14.27 23.54
CA GLN A 695 -5.65 15.05 24.26
C GLN A 695 -6.75 14.14 24.83
N ALA A 696 -7.23 13.17 24.06
CA ALA A 696 -8.23 12.21 24.55
C ALA A 696 -7.73 11.44 25.79
N MET A 697 -6.46 11.01 25.79
CA MET A 697 -5.84 10.35 26.95
C MET A 697 -5.73 11.31 28.14
N GLN A 698 -5.32 12.56 27.91
CA GLN A 698 -5.23 13.57 28.97
C GLN A 698 -6.59 13.90 29.58
N ILE A 699 -7.65 13.97 28.78
CA ILE A 699 -9.02 14.15 29.28
C ILE A 699 -9.40 12.98 30.18
N ALA A 700 -9.11 11.74 29.79
CA ALA A 700 -9.38 10.59 30.65
C ALA A 700 -8.64 10.67 31.99
N VAL A 701 -7.38 11.13 32.00
CA VAL A 701 -6.60 11.27 33.23
C VAL A 701 -7.09 12.43 34.09
N VAL A 702 -7.22 13.62 33.52
CA VAL A 702 -7.50 14.87 34.23
C VAL A 702 -8.97 15.00 34.61
N ALA A 703 -9.88 14.67 33.69
CA ALA A 703 -11.32 14.86 33.89
C ALA A 703 -12.01 13.61 34.42
N ALA A 704 -11.62 12.41 34.00
CA ALA A 704 -12.24 11.15 34.47
C ALA A 704 -11.44 10.44 35.58
N GLY A 705 -10.23 10.89 35.90
CA GLY A 705 -9.42 10.33 36.98
C GLY A 705 -8.77 8.99 36.66
N PHE A 706 -8.58 8.68 35.38
CA PHE A 706 -7.89 7.46 34.97
C PHE A 706 -6.41 7.58 35.31
N THR A 707 -5.79 6.45 35.66
CA THR A 707 -4.34 6.35 35.60
C THR A 707 -3.86 6.45 34.15
N PRO A 708 -2.62 6.92 33.87
CA PRO A 708 -2.08 6.95 32.51
C PRO A 708 -2.18 5.60 31.79
N SER A 709 -2.00 4.51 32.52
CA SER A 709 -2.13 3.14 32.03
C SER A 709 -3.57 2.75 31.66
N GLU A 710 -4.58 3.16 32.44
CA GLU A 710 -5.99 2.98 32.09
C GLU A 710 -6.38 3.79 30.85
N ALA A 711 -5.85 5.01 30.70
CA ALA A 711 -6.10 5.84 29.53
C ALA A 711 -5.53 5.22 28.23
N ASP A 712 -4.36 4.59 28.27
CA ASP A 712 -3.85 3.84 27.11
C ASP A 712 -4.68 2.56 26.82
N ARG A 713 -5.13 1.85 27.86
CA ARG A 713 -6.04 0.70 27.69
C ARG A 713 -7.36 1.08 27.03
N LEU A 714 -7.93 2.22 27.42
CA LEU A 714 -9.10 2.82 26.76
C LEU A 714 -8.80 3.06 25.28
N ARG A 715 -7.70 3.74 24.95
CA ARG A 715 -7.28 4.01 23.56
C ARG A 715 -7.17 2.73 22.72
N ARG A 716 -6.56 1.66 23.24
CA ARG A 716 -6.44 0.37 22.51
C ARG A 716 -7.80 -0.29 22.28
N SER A 717 -8.63 -0.30 23.31
CA SER A 717 -9.99 -0.86 23.23
C SER A 717 -10.83 -0.14 22.18
N LEU A 718 -10.64 1.18 22.04
CA LEU A 718 -11.23 2.01 20.98
C LEU A 718 -10.71 1.68 19.58
N ALA A 719 -9.44 1.29 19.42
CA ALA A 719 -8.90 0.83 18.12
C ALA A 719 -9.45 -0.55 17.70
N THR A 720 -9.64 -1.45 18.66
CA THR A 720 -10.30 -2.76 18.48
C THR A 720 -11.83 -2.69 18.48
N PHE A 721 -12.42 -1.48 18.46
CA PHE A 721 -13.86 -1.23 18.58
C PHE A 721 -14.73 -2.11 17.67
N LYS A 722 -14.30 -2.39 16.44
CA LYS A 722 -15.04 -3.28 15.52
C LYS A 722 -15.03 -4.76 15.90
N ARG A 723 -14.18 -5.18 16.85
CA ARG A 723 -13.85 -6.60 17.10
C ARG A 723 -14.40 -7.18 18.42
N MET A 724 -14.57 -6.40 19.50
CA MET A 724 -14.68 -7.01 20.85
C MET A 724 -15.78 -6.50 21.81
N GLY A 725 -16.56 -5.45 21.50
CA GLY A 725 -17.74 -5.09 22.32
C GLY A 725 -17.49 -4.70 23.79
N THR A 726 -16.24 -4.45 24.20
CA THR A 726 -15.80 -4.23 25.60
C THR A 726 -15.94 -2.78 26.11
N ILE A 727 -16.56 -1.87 25.35
CA ILE A 727 -16.56 -0.42 25.67
C ILE A 727 -17.48 -0.02 26.82
N GLY A 728 -18.56 -0.78 27.09
CA GLY A 728 -19.56 -0.41 28.10
C GLY A 728 -18.95 -0.08 29.47
N GLY A 729 -18.05 -0.95 29.96
CA GLY A 729 -17.39 -0.73 31.26
C GLY A 729 -16.47 0.49 31.29
N PHE A 730 -15.78 0.79 30.19
CA PHE A 730 -14.94 1.99 30.11
C PHE A 730 -15.75 3.27 30.01
N ARG A 731 -16.90 3.24 29.32
CA ARG A 731 -17.83 4.36 29.24
C ARG A 731 -18.37 4.74 30.61
N ASP A 732 -18.86 3.75 31.35
CA ASP A 732 -19.45 3.97 32.67
C ASP A 732 -18.39 4.51 33.64
N ARG A 733 -17.16 3.95 33.61
CA ARG A 733 -16.05 4.44 34.42
C ARG A 733 -15.63 5.88 34.06
N PHE A 734 -15.60 6.20 32.78
CA PHE A 734 -15.22 7.53 32.29
C PHE A 734 -16.26 8.58 32.68
N VAL A 735 -17.53 8.32 32.40
CA VAL A 735 -18.62 9.26 32.73
C VAL A 735 -18.77 9.42 34.24
N GLY A 736 -18.73 8.32 35.00
CA GLY A 736 -18.78 8.38 36.47
C GLY A 736 -17.64 9.21 37.06
N GLY A 737 -16.41 9.01 36.58
CA GLY A 737 -15.25 9.78 37.05
C GLY A 737 -15.29 11.27 36.74
N MET A 738 -15.97 11.66 35.65
CA MET A 738 -16.22 13.07 35.31
C MET A 738 -17.33 13.69 36.19
N LEU A 739 -18.41 12.96 36.44
CA LEU A 739 -19.49 13.42 37.33
C LEU A 739 -18.97 13.65 38.75
N GLU A 740 -18.15 12.73 39.28
CA GLU A 740 -17.52 12.85 40.60
C GLU A 740 -16.64 14.11 40.74
N ARG A 741 -16.12 14.64 39.62
CA ARG A 741 -15.27 15.83 39.56
C ARG A 741 -16.02 17.11 39.18
N GLY A 742 -17.35 17.04 39.11
CA GLY A 742 -18.22 18.21 38.92
C GLY A 742 -18.49 18.60 37.47
N TYR A 743 -18.21 17.72 36.49
CA TYR A 743 -18.58 17.95 35.10
C TYR A 743 -20.04 17.55 34.82
N ASP A 744 -20.70 18.24 33.90
CA ASP A 744 -22.07 17.95 33.49
C ASP A 744 -22.21 16.59 32.75
N ALA A 745 -23.35 15.91 32.93
CA ALA A 745 -23.60 14.59 32.37
C ALA A 745 -23.65 14.60 30.82
N ASP A 746 -24.27 15.62 30.23
CA ASP A 746 -24.33 15.75 28.78
C ASP A 746 -22.94 16.06 28.21
N PHE A 747 -22.15 16.86 28.92
CA PHE A 747 -20.76 17.13 28.55
C PHE A 747 -19.88 15.87 28.59
N ALA A 748 -19.97 15.07 29.66
CA ALA A 748 -19.23 13.81 29.79
C ALA A 748 -19.61 12.80 28.69
N ALA A 749 -20.90 12.68 28.38
CA ALA A 749 -21.38 11.84 27.28
C ALA A 749 -20.87 12.31 25.91
N ARG A 750 -20.89 13.62 25.64
CA ARG A 750 -20.32 14.21 24.40
C ARG A 750 -18.82 13.95 24.28
N CYS A 751 -18.07 14.15 25.36
CA CYS A 751 -16.62 13.88 25.39
C CYS A 751 -16.33 12.41 25.08
N PHE A 752 -17.08 11.48 25.67
CA PHE A 752 -16.88 10.06 25.38
C PHE A 752 -17.21 9.72 23.93
N ALA A 753 -18.30 10.27 23.36
CA ALA A 753 -18.65 10.06 21.95
C ALA A 753 -17.57 10.62 20.99
N GLN A 754 -16.96 11.76 21.33
CA GLN A 754 -15.82 12.31 20.60
C GLN A 754 -14.59 11.39 20.70
N ILE A 755 -14.35 10.81 21.88
CA ILE A 755 -13.29 9.83 22.12
C ILE A 755 -13.53 8.52 21.35
N GLU A 756 -14.77 8.05 21.28
CA GLU A 756 -15.16 6.90 20.45
C GLU A 756 -14.87 7.15 18.96
N GLY A 757 -15.12 8.37 18.47
CA GLY A 757 -14.75 8.79 17.12
C GLY A 757 -13.24 8.66 16.82
N PHE A 758 -12.38 8.78 17.85
CA PHE A 758 -10.94 8.57 17.70
C PHE A 758 -10.51 7.11 17.63
N GLY A 759 -11.33 6.17 18.10
CA GLY A 759 -11.02 4.74 18.00
C GLY A 759 -10.80 4.26 16.57
N SER A 760 -11.53 4.84 15.61
CA SER A 760 -11.44 4.45 14.21
C SER A 760 -10.41 5.25 13.40
N TYR A 761 -10.15 6.51 13.78
CA TYR A 761 -9.43 7.48 12.93
C TYR A 761 -8.68 8.57 13.71
N GLY A 762 -8.47 8.40 15.02
CA GLY A 762 -7.76 9.39 15.83
C GLY A 762 -6.33 9.59 15.36
N PHE A 763 -5.86 10.83 15.38
CA PHE A 763 -4.56 11.19 14.84
C PHE A 763 -3.58 11.57 15.96
N PRO A 764 -2.33 11.07 15.92
CA PRO A 764 -1.28 11.50 16.83
C PRO A 764 -0.94 12.99 16.68
N GLU A 765 -0.88 13.74 17.78
CA GLU A 765 -0.34 15.11 17.78
C GLU A 765 1.12 15.12 17.32
N SER A 766 1.94 14.20 17.84
CA SER A 766 3.36 14.10 17.56
C SER A 766 3.67 13.81 16.07
N HIS A 767 2.87 12.94 15.45
CA HIS A 767 2.97 12.64 14.03
C HIS A 767 2.51 13.83 13.18
N SER A 768 1.44 14.51 13.60
CA SER A 768 0.93 15.71 12.92
C SER A 768 1.97 16.83 12.91
N ALA A 769 2.65 17.06 14.04
CA ALA A 769 3.68 18.08 14.15
C ALA A 769 4.89 17.80 13.25
N SER A 770 5.28 16.53 13.13
CA SER A 770 6.36 16.12 12.21
C SER A 770 6.01 16.49 10.76
N PHE A 771 4.81 16.14 10.29
CA PHE A 771 4.37 16.49 8.94
C PHE A 771 4.12 17.98 8.74
N ALA A 772 3.63 18.69 9.76
CA ALA A 772 3.42 20.14 9.69
C ALA A 772 4.71 20.90 9.38
N ARG A 773 5.89 20.40 9.79
CA ARG A 773 7.18 21.00 9.41
C ARG A 773 7.41 20.94 7.89
N LEU A 774 7.09 19.81 7.26
CA LEU A 774 7.19 19.67 5.80
C LEU A 774 6.12 20.46 5.06
N VAL A 775 4.91 20.57 5.63
CA VAL A 775 3.86 21.49 5.13
C VAL A 775 4.41 22.90 5.07
N TYR A 776 5.00 23.38 6.17
CA TYR A 776 5.55 24.73 6.26
C TYR A 776 6.69 24.95 5.26
N ILE A 777 7.66 24.03 5.17
CA ILE A 777 8.80 24.15 4.26
C ILE A 777 8.34 24.14 2.80
N SER A 778 7.45 23.22 2.41
CA SER A 778 6.92 23.19 1.05
C SER A 778 6.08 24.44 0.71
N ALA A 779 5.33 24.98 1.67
CA ALA A 779 4.61 26.25 1.50
C ALA A 779 5.55 27.45 1.38
N TRP A 780 6.65 27.48 2.14
CA TRP A 780 7.69 28.50 2.05
C TRP A 780 8.38 28.48 0.68
N LEU A 781 8.75 27.28 0.20
CA LEU A 781 9.32 27.08 -1.14
C LEU A 781 8.36 27.55 -2.24
N LYS A 782 7.07 27.20 -2.13
CA LYS A 782 6.04 27.68 -3.06
C LYS A 782 5.98 29.21 -3.07
N ARG A 783 5.88 29.82 -1.89
CA ARG A 783 5.69 31.27 -1.74
C ARG A 783 6.85 32.09 -2.29
N HIS A 784 8.09 31.69 -2.00
CA HIS A 784 9.28 32.51 -2.29
C HIS A 784 10.07 32.04 -3.52
N HIS A 785 9.88 30.78 -3.92
CA HIS A 785 10.68 30.11 -4.94
C HIS A 785 9.82 29.27 -5.90
N GLN A 786 8.66 29.78 -6.33
CA GLN A 786 7.69 29.05 -7.15
C GLN A 786 8.29 28.31 -8.36
N ALA A 787 9.16 28.95 -9.16
CA ALA A 787 9.78 28.30 -10.32
C ALA A 787 10.65 27.10 -9.91
N ILE A 788 11.45 27.26 -8.85
CA ILE A 788 12.30 26.20 -8.29
C ILE A 788 11.46 25.07 -7.71
N PHE A 789 10.44 25.40 -6.92
CA PHE A 789 9.57 24.43 -6.29
C PHE A 789 8.84 23.58 -7.33
N THR A 790 8.25 24.20 -8.36
CA THR A 790 7.59 23.46 -9.45
C THR A 790 8.58 22.61 -10.24
N CYS A 791 9.78 23.12 -10.53
CA CYS A 791 10.84 22.33 -11.17
C CYS A 791 11.14 21.05 -10.38
N ALA A 792 11.37 21.19 -9.08
CA ALA A 792 11.66 20.09 -8.18
C ALA A 792 10.49 19.10 -8.04
N LEU A 793 9.24 19.59 -7.98
CA LEU A 793 8.04 18.76 -7.96
C LEU A 793 7.90 17.92 -9.23
N LEU A 794 8.07 18.53 -10.41
CA LEU A 794 8.04 17.82 -11.68
C LEU A 794 9.14 16.76 -11.76
N ASN A 795 10.33 17.10 -11.27
CA ASN A 795 11.47 16.20 -11.22
C ASN A 795 11.33 15.10 -10.15
N SER A 796 10.28 15.10 -9.35
CA SER A 796 10.08 14.12 -8.29
C SER A 796 8.78 13.31 -8.48
N GLN A 797 8.04 13.54 -9.58
CA GLN A 797 6.86 12.75 -9.93
C GLN A 797 7.21 11.27 -10.21
N PRO A 798 6.31 10.31 -9.89
CA PRO A 798 4.91 10.50 -9.48
C PRO A 798 4.75 10.79 -7.97
N MET A 799 4.09 11.91 -7.61
CA MET A 799 3.67 12.20 -6.23
C MET A 799 2.53 13.24 -6.17
N GLY A 800 2.01 13.51 -4.97
CA GLY A 800 1.03 14.56 -4.71
C GLY A 800 -0.37 14.28 -5.29
N PHE A 801 -1.31 15.21 -5.12
CA PHE A 801 -2.68 15.09 -5.63
C PHE A 801 -2.83 15.47 -7.10
N TYR A 802 -2.00 16.38 -7.60
CA TYR A 802 -2.14 16.98 -8.93
C TYR A 802 -1.19 16.37 -9.98
N ALA A 803 -1.61 16.33 -11.24
CA ALA A 803 -0.77 15.86 -12.34
C ALA A 803 0.16 16.99 -12.84
N PRO A 804 1.22 16.66 -13.61
CA PRO A 804 2.15 17.66 -14.14
C PRO A 804 1.47 18.86 -14.84
N ALA A 805 0.38 18.62 -15.57
CA ALA A 805 -0.39 19.69 -16.23
C ALA A 805 -0.88 20.78 -15.25
N GLN A 806 -1.45 20.36 -14.11
CA GLN A 806 -1.95 21.31 -13.11
C GLN A 806 -0.81 22.03 -12.37
N LEU A 807 0.32 21.36 -12.12
CA LEU A 807 1.49 21.99 -11.49
C LEU A 807 2.10 23.06 -12.41
N VAL A 808 2.23 22.76 -13.70
CA VAL A 808 2.71 23.70 -14.72
C VAL A 808 1.76 24.90 -14.86
N ARG A 809 0.46 24.64 -14.84
CA ARG A 809 -0.56 25.68 -14.85
C ARG A 809 -0.46 26.60 -13.63
N ASP A 810 -0.40 26.03 -12.42
CA ASP A 810 -0.24 26.79 -11.18
C ASP A 810 1.02 27.67 -11.25
N ALA A 811 2.13 27.16 -11.77
CA ALA A 811 3.33 27.98 -11.99
C ALA A 811 3.10 29.15 -12.96
N ARG A 812 2.40 28.94 -14.09
CA ARG A 812 2.07 30.01 -15.05
C ARG A 812 1.16 31.08 -14.44
N GLU A 813 0.17 30.67 -13.65
CA GLU A 813 -0.73 31.59 -12.93
C GLU A 813 0.03 32.45 -11.90
N HIS A 814 1.14 31.94 -11.37
CA HIS A 814 2.07 32.67 -10.51
C HIS A 814 3.17 33.43 -11.27
N GLY A 815 3.04 33.58 -12.59
CA GLY A 815 3.96 34.37 -13.42
C GLY A 815 5.25 33.66 -13.83
N VAL A 816 5.37 32.33 -13.63
CA VAL A 816 6.52 31.56 -14.10
C VAL A 816 6.37 31.26 -15.60
N GLU A 817 7.36 31.68 -16.40
CA GLU A 817 7.45 31.27 -17.79
C GLU A 817 7.85 29.79 -17.86
N VAL A 818 7.06 28.99 -18.60
CA VAL A 818 7.33 27.57 -18.83
C VAL A 818 7.61 27.35 -20.30
N ARG A 819 8.77 26.77 -20.60
CA ARG A 819 9.26 26.50 -21.96
C ARG A 819 9.12 25.01 -22.30
N PRO A 820 8.78 24.67 -23.56
CA PRO A 820 8.58 23.29 -23.98
C PRO A 820 9.88 22.47 -23.94
N VAL A 821 9.74 21.15 -24.10
CA VAL A 821 10.89 20.27 -24.28
C VAL A 821 11.58 20.62 -25.61
N SER A 822 12.91 20.66 -25.63
CA SER A 822 13.70 20.99 -26.82
C SER A 822 14.92 20.08 -26.92
N ALA A 823 15.24 19.63 -28.13
CA ALA A 823 16.41 18.77 -28.37
C ALA A 823 17.73 19.49 -28.02
N ASN A 824 17.79 20.80 -28.28
CA ASN A 824 19.00 21.61 -28.09
C ASN A 824 19.12 22.25 -26.71
N ALA A 825 18.05 22.32 -25.91
CA ALA A 825 18.07 22.96 -24.59
C ALA A 825 17.78 22.01 -23.43
N SER A 826 16.82 21.08 -23.57
CA SER A 826 16.33 20.27 -22.44
C SER A 826 17.32 19.22 -21.98
N SER A 827 17.31 18.90 -20.69
CA SER A 827 17.97 17.71 -20.14
C SER A 827 16.95 16.61 -19.85
N TRP A 828 17.38 15.49 -19.26
CA TRP A 828 16.43 14.48 -18.76
C TRP A 828 15.43 15.10 -17.78
N ASP A 829 15.97 15.75 -16.74
CA ASP A 829 15.20 16.51 -15.77
C ASP A 829 14.79 17.89 -16.31
N CYS A 830 13.72 18.43 -15.76
CA CYS A 830 13.34 19.83 -15.97
C CYS A 830 14.42 20.73 -15.36
N THR A 831 14.76 21.83 -16.01
CA THR A 831 15.82 22.75 -15.57
C THR A 831 15.28 24.17 -15.46
N LEU A 832 16.09 25.08 -14.90
CA LEU A 832 15.76 26.49 -14.81
C LEU A 832 16.75 27.31 -15.62
N GLU A 833 16.22 28.27 -16.38
CA GLU A 833 16.99 29.17 -17.23
C GLU A 833 16.81 30.60 -16.70
N ARG A 834 17.92 31.34 -16.53
CA ARG A 834 17.83 32.77 -16.17
C ARG A 834 17.37 33.59 -17.37
N ARG A 835 16.32 34.37 -17.16
CA ARG A 835 15.81 35.36 -18.11
C ARG A 835 16.64 36.64 -18.04
N ALA A 836 16.50 37.48 -19.07
CA ALA A 836 17.17 38.78 -19.14
C ALA A 836 16.78 39.75 -18.00
N ASP A 837 15.58 39.58 -17.42
CA ASP A 837 15.09 40.34 -16.26
C ASP A 837 15.56 39.77 -14.90
N GLY A 838 16.38 38.71 -14.91
CA GLY A 838 16.88 38.04 -13.72
C GLY A 838 15.92 37.00 -13.12
N ALA A 839 14.69 36.88 -13.61
CA ALA A 839 13.75 35.84 -13.20
C ALA A 839 14.15 34.45 -13.75
N LEU A 840 13.61 33.38 -13.15
CA LEU A 840 13.85 32.01 -13.61
C LEU A 840 12.68 31.53 -14.47
N ALA A 841 12.99 31.04 -15.67
CA ALA A 841 12.06 30.31 -16.51
C ALA A 841 12.25 28.80 -16.33
N LEU A 842 11.15 28.05 -16.34
CA LEU A 842 11.14 26.58 -16.21
C LEU A 842 11.23 25.93 -17.59
N ARG A 843 12.25 25.11 -17.84
CA ARG A 843 12.38 24.27 -19.04
C ARG A 843 11.89 22.87 -18.75
N LEU A 844 10.94 22.36 -19.53
CA LEU A 844 10.52 20.96 -19.43
C LEU A 844 11.64 20.01 -19.91
N GLY A 845 11.87 18.94 -19.15
CA GLY A 845 12.85 17.89 -19.48
C GLY A 845 12.26 16.74 -20.29
N PHE A 846 13.12 15.92 -20.90
CA PHE A 846 12.73 14.72 -21.66
C PHE A 846 11.92 13.72 -20.85
N ARG A 847 12.06 13.72 -19.52
CA ARG A 847 11.28 12.84 -18.63
C ARG A 847 9.77 13.00 -18.73
N GLN A 848 9.28 14.13 -19.24
CA GLN A 848 7.85 14.35 -19.44
C GLN A 848 7.31 13.59 -20.65
N ILE A 849 8.19 13.19 -21.58
CA ILE A 849 7.81 12.44 -22.77
C ILE A 849 7.50 11.00 -22.39
N LYS A 850 6.26 10.60 -22.61
CA LYS A 850 5.76 9.26 -22.31
C LYS A 850 6.52 8.20 -23.11
N GLY A 851 7.14 7.28 -22.38
CA GLY A 851 7.88 6.16 -22.95
C GLY A 851 9.33 6.48 -23.30
N MET A 852 9.78 7.72 -23.16
CA MET A 852 11.19 8.07 -23.35
C MET A 852 12.06 7.36 -22.30
N ARG A 853 13.22 6.83 -22.71
CA ARG A 853 14.19 6.22 -21.79
C ARG A 853 15.19 7.29 -21.33
N ALA A 854 15.58 7.22 -20.05
CA ALA A 854 16.56 8.15 -19.49
C ALA A 854 17.93 8.06 -20.18
N GLU A 855 18.36 6.84 -20.52
CA GLU A 855 19.62 6.59 -21.22
C GLU A 855 19.68 7.29 -22.58
N ASP A 856 18.63 7.15 -23.40
CA ASP A 856 18.54 7.82 -24.71
C ASP A 856 18.62 9.35 -24.55
N ALA A 857 17.97 9.91 -23.53
CA ALA A 857 18.04 11.34 -23.24
C ALA A 857 19.45 11.78 -22.82
N HIS A 858 20.16 10.99 -22.03
CA HIS A 858 21.55 11.28 -21.66
C HIS A 858 22.47 11.27 -22.88
N TRP A 859 22.32 10.32 -23.81
CA TRP A 859 23.07 10.31 -25.06
C TRP A 859 22.80 11.53 -25.93
N ILE A 860 21.53 11.96 -26.05
CA ILE A 860 21.16 13.19 -26.77
C ILE A 860 21.84 14.42 -26.16
N VAL A 861 21.87 14.53 -24.83
CA VAL A 861 22.53 15.64 -24.16
C VAL A 861 24.05 15.57 -24.34
N ALA A 862 24.66 14.40 -24.17
CA ALA A 862 26.11 14.22 -24.27
C ALA A 862 26.64 14.50 -25.69
N ALA A 863 25.90 14.10 -26.73
CA ALA A 863 26.31 14.27 -28.13
C ALA A 863 25.92 15.63 -28.74
N ARG A 864 25.31 16.54 -27.97
CA ARG A 864 24.73 17.79 -28.46
C ARG A 864 25.73 18.75 -29.08
N GLY A 865 26.91 18.93 -28.48
CA GLY A 865 27.89 19.93 -28.92
C GLY A 865 27.27 21.34 -29.05
N ASN A 866 27.44 21.97 -30.22
CA ASN A 866 26.85 23.28 -30.55
C ASN A 866 25.37 23.22 -30.95
N GLY A 867 24.71 22.08 -30.75
CA GLY A 867 23.33 21.83 -31.15
C GLY A 867 23.22 20.91 -32.37
N TYR A 868 21.99 20.45 -32.56
CA TYR A 868 21.54 19.64 -33.69
C TYR A 868 20.80 20.53 -34.69
N PRO A 869 21.18 20.50 -35.98
CA PRO A 869 20.48 21.21 -37.04
C PRO A 869 19.22 20.46 -37.53
N ASP A 870 19.17 19.13 -37.38
CA ASP A 870 18.13 18.26 -37.91
C ASP A 870 17.98 16.96 -37.09
N VAL A 871 16.95 16.17 -37.41
CA VAL A 871 16.65 14.88 -36.76
C VAL A 871 17.74 13.84 -37.03
N GLU A 872 18.31 13.82 -38.23
CA GLU A 872 19.34 12.85 -38.63
C GLU A 872 20.64 13.03 -37.83
N SER A 873 21.00 14.26 -37.50
CA SER A 873 22.15 14.57 -36.67
C SER A 873 22.06 13.96 -35.28
N ILE A 874 20.85 13.88 -34.70
CA ILE A 874 20.64 13.19 -33.42
C ILE A 874 20.86 11.69 -33.59
N TRP A 875 20.26 11.09 -34.62
CA TRP A 875 20.42 9.67 -34.93
C TRP A 875 21.90 9.28 -35.09
N ARG A 876 22.67 10.08 -35.84
CA ARG A 876 24.08 9.81 -36.11
C ARG A 876 25.00 10.05 -34.92
N ARG A 877 24.85 11.19 -34.24
CA ARG A 877 25.76 11.60 -33.15
C ARG A 877 25.41 10.94 -31.83
N ALA A 878 24.13 10.85 -31.49
CA ALA A 878 23.66 10.27 -30.23
C ALA A 878 23.33 8.77 -30.33
N GLY A 879 23.20 8.20 -31.53
CA GLY A 879 22.93 6.78 -31.73
C GLY A 879 21.53 6.34 -31.29
N VAL A 880 20.59 7.28 -31.21
CA VAL A 880 19.23 7.04 -30.69
C VAL A 880 18.39 6.30 -31.72
N HIS A 881 17.72 5.22 -31.31
CA HIS A 881 16.88 4.43 -32.23
C HIS A 881 15.75 5.25 -32.88
N PRO A 882 15.39 4.98 -34.15
CA PRO A 882 14.31 5.68 -34.86
C PRO A 882 12.96 5.69 -34.12
N GLU A 883 12.65 4.64 -33.35
CA GLU A 883 11.43 4.60 -32.52
C GLU A 883 11.42 5.71 -31.46
N GLN A 884 12.57 6.02 -30.86
CA GLN A 884 12.69 7.09 -29.87
C GLN A 884 12.69 8.46 -30.55
N LEU A 885 13.30 8.60 -31.73
CA LEU A 885 13.20 9.82 -32.52
C LEU A 885 11.75 10.14 -32.91
N ALA A 886 10.97 9.12 -33.29
CA ALA A 886 9.54 9.29 -33.53
C ALA A 886 8.79 9.78 -32.28
N ARG A 887 9.15 9.29 -31.08
CA ARG A 887 8.58 9.77 -29.81
C ARG A 887 8.98 11.23 -29.50
N LEU A 888 10.21 11.63 -29.81
CA LEU A 888 10.64 13.04 -29.70
C LEU A 888 9.85 13.93 -30.66
N SER A 889 9.60 13.46 -31.89
CA SER A 889 8.77 14.17 -32.86
C SER A 889 7.33 14.31 -32.37
N GLU A 890 6.73 13.22 -31.86
CA GLU A 890 5.41 13.24 -31.20
C GLU A 890 5.38 14.22 -30.01
N GLY A 891 6.49 14.38 -29.28
CA GLY A 891 6.65 15.34 -28.19
C GLY A 891 6.92 16.81 -28.59
N ASP A 892 6.92 17.15 -29.89
CA ASP A 892 7.20 18.50 -30.42
C ASP A 892 8.59 19.05 -30.05
N VAL A 893 9.57 18.16 -29.86
CA VAL A 893 10.90 18.48 -29.34
C VAL A 893 11.77 19.28 -30.32
N PHE A 894 11.43 19.23 -31.62
CA PHE A 894 12.21 19.81 -32.72
C PHE A 894 11.74 21.20 -33.15
N ALA A 895 10.78 21.79 -32.42
CA ALA A 895 10.22 23.10 -32.77
C ALA A 895 11.28 24.22 -32.80
N ASP A 896 12.34 24.10 -31.99
CA ASP A 896 13.47 25.02 -31.96
C ASP A 896 14.38 24.94 -33.19
N MET A 897 14.29 23.87 -33.98
CA MET A 897 14.95 23.70 -35.28
C MET A 897 14.08 24.22 -36.45
N GLY A 898 12.90 24.76 -36.16
CA GLY A 898 11.95 25.20 -37.18
C GLY A 898 11.17 24.07 -37.84
N LEU A 899 11.21 22.85 -37.29
CA LEU A 899 10.46 21.70 -37.80
C LEU A 899 9.13 21.58 -37.07
N ASN A 900 8.04 21.44 -37.83
CA ASN A 900 6.76 21.07 -37.22
C ASN A 900 6.72 19.55 -36.92
N ARG A 901 5.83 19.15 -36.01
CA ARG A 901 5.66 17.76 -35.57
C ARG A 901 5.53 16.74 -36.72
N ARG A 902 4.83 17.08 -37.81
CA ARG A 902 4.63 16.17 -38.95
C ARG A 902 5.91 16.03 -39.79
N GLU A 903 6.62 17.13 -40.02
CA GLU A 903 7.92 17.13 -40.72
C GLU A 903 8.96 16.34 -39.93
N ALA A 904 9.07 16.59 -38.62
CA ALA A 904 9.98 15.85 -37.75
C ALA A 904 9.65 14.35 -37.71
N LEU A 905 8.37 13.97 -37.70
CA LEU A 905 7.97 12.56 -37.74
C LEU A 905 8.25 11.92 -39.10
N TRP A 906 8.08 12.66 -40.20
CA TRP A 906 8.44 12.21 -41.54
C TRP A 906 9.92 11.91 -41.64
N GLN A 907 10.77 12.86 -41.22
CA GLN A 907 12.23 12.69 -41.19
C GLN A 907 12.65 11.52 -40.30
N ALA A 908 12.09 11.40 -39.08
CA ALA A 908 12.40 10.30 -38.18
C ALA A 908 12.06 8.91 -38.75
N ARG A 909 10.97 8.81 -39.54
CA ARG A 909 10.53 7.55 -40.16
C ARG A 909 11.28 7.19 -41.44
N ALA A 910 11.95 8.15 -42.08
CA ALA A 910 12.83 7.88 -43.21
C ALA A 910 14.08 7.07 -42.77
N LEU A 911 14.46 7.18 -41.50
CA LEU A 911 15.58 6.44 -40.90
C LEU A 911 15.17 4.98 -40.65
N SER A 912 15.75 4.05 -41.41
CA SER A 912 15.39 2.63 -41.38
C SER A 912 16.40 1.73 -40.63
N GLY A 913 17.64 2.20 -40.45
CA GLY A 913 18.70 1.48 -39.75
C GLY A 913 18.75 1.77 -38.23
N PRO A 914 19.22 0.80 -37.41
CA PRO A 914 19.47 1.03 -35.99
C PRO A 914 20.68 1.95 -35.74
N LYS A 915 21.62 1.99 -36.68
CA LYS A 915 22.83 2.84 -36.69
C LYS A 915 23.14 3.26 -38.13
N PRO A 916 23.82 4.40 -38.32
CA PRO A 916 24.35 4.75 -39.62
C PRO A 916 25.36 3.70 -40.11
N LEU A 917 25.23 3.32 -41.36
CA LEU A 917 26.07 2.43 -42.14
C LEU A 917 27.41 3.14 -42.36
N PRO A 918 28.53 2.48 -42.04
CA PRO A 918 29.84 3.11 -42.01
C PRO A 918 30.32 3.62 -43.38
N LEU A 919 29.70 3.18 -44.48
CA LEU A 919 30.10 3.53 -45.85
C LEU A 919 29.69 4.95 -46.27
N PHE A 920 28.62 5.51 -45.68
CA PHE A 920 28.00 6.76 -46.16
C PHE A 920 28.50 8.05 -45.47
N GLY A 921 29.42 7.94 -44.51
CA GLY A 921 30.14 9.08 -43.94
C GLY A 921 29.25 10.26 -43.51
N VAL A 922 29.65 11.49 -43.86
CA VAL A 922 28.88 12.72 -43.61
C VAL A 922 27.73 12.92 -44.61
N ASP A 923 27.70 12.21 -45.73
CA ASP A 923 26.92 12.58 -46.91
C ASP A 923 25.45 12.13 -46.91
N GLY A 924 25.01 11.19 -46.05
CA GLY A 924 23.61 10.70 -46.13
C GLY A 924 23.50 9.20 -46.34
N GLU A 925 22.64 8.51 -45.59
CA GLU A 925 22.09 7.23 -46.09
C GLU A 925 20.95 7.43 -47.10
N GLY A 926 20.41 8.65 -47.17
CA GLY A 926 19.37 9.05 -48.12
C GLY A 926 19.95 9.83 -49.29
N GLY A 927 19.48 9.55 -50.50
CA GLY A 927 19.64 10.47 -51.63
C GLY A 927 18.80 11.75 -51.43
N PRO A 928 19.02 12.81 -52.21
CA PRO A 928 18.21 14.02 -52.14
C PRO A 928 16.74 13.70 -52.45
N GLU A 929 15.89 13.69 -51.42
CA GLU A 929 14.44 13.54 -51.58
C GLU A 929 13.80 14.88 -51.98
N PRO A 930 12.77 14.86 -52.86
CA PRO A 930 12.01 16.06 -53.18
C PRO A 930 11.32 16.61 -51.92
N ALA A 931 11.29 17.95 -51.78
CA ALA A 931 10.65 18.60 -50.65
C ALA A 931 9.17 18.22 -50.55
N VAL A 932 8.78 17.62 -49.42
CA VAL A 932 7.40 17.20 -49.14
C VAL A 932 6.70 18.27 -48.30
N TYR A 933 5.63 18.86 -48.82
CA TYR A 933 4.79 19.79 -48.07
C TYR A 933 3.69 19.02 -47.34
N LEU A 934 3.82 18.90 -46.03
CA LEU A 934 2.82 18.25 -45.18
C LEU A 934 1.78 19.29 -44.72
N PRO A 935 0.49 18.92 -44.62
CA PRO A 935 -0.52 19.83 -44.09
C PRO A 935 -0.16 20.27 -42.67
N GLN A 936 -0.39 21.53 -42.32
CA GLN A 936 -0.21 21.99 -40.94
C GLN A 936 -1.24 21.33 -40.00
N MET A 937 -0.86 21.14 -38.74
CA MET A 937 -1.79 20.68 -37.71
C MET A 937 -2.67 21.85 -37.26
N SER A 938 -3.96 21.59 -37.03
CA SER A 938 -4.77 22.58 -36.33
C SER A 938 -4.37 22.62 -34.85
N LEU A 939 -4.64 23.75 -34.16
CA LEU A 939 -4.38 23.86 -32.71
C LEU A 939 -4.98 22.70 -31.90
N GLY A 940 -6.19 22.25 -32.25
CA GLY A 940 -6.83 21.11 -31.60
C GLY A 940 -6.13 19.78 -31.83
N GLN A 941 -5.52 19.58 -33.01
CA GLN A 941 -4.67 18.41 -33.27
C GLN A 941 -3.40 18.47 -32.43
N GLU A 942 -2.76 19.64 -32.35
CA GLU A 942 -1.53 19.79 -31.57
C GLU A 942 -1.75 19.52 -30.09
N VAL A 943 -2.82 20.07 -29.51
CA VAL A 943 -3.18 19.85 -28.10
C VAL A 943 -3.45 18.37 -27.83
N VAL A 944 -4.16 17.66 -28.72
CA VAL A 944 -4.42 16.22 -28.54
C VAL A 944 -3.10 15.42 -28.51
N GLU A 945 -2.18 15.72 -29.42
CA GLU A 945 -0.88 15.05 -29.47
C GLU A 945 0.02 15.42 -28.27
N ASP A 946 -0.05 16.66 -27.78
CA ASP A 946 0.65 17.09 -26.55
C ASP A 946 0.19 16.27 -25.33
N TYR A 947 -1.12 16.03 -25.18
CA TYR A 947 -1.63 15.21 -24.07
C TYR A 947 -1.28 13.72 -24.23
N LEU A 948 -1.15 13.20 -25.46
CA LEU A 948 -0.70 11.83 -25.71
C LEU A 948 0.77 11.63 -25.35
N SER A 949 1.61 12.58 -25.73
CA SER A 949 3.06 12.52 -25.60
C SER A 949 3.58 13.05 -24.25
N LEU A 950 3.12 14.21 -23.80
CA LEU A 950 3.58 14.93 -22.61
C LEU A 950 2.59 14.92 -21.45
N ARG A 951 1.33 14.52 -21.67
CA ARG A 951 0.22 14.60 -20.71
C ARG A 951 -0.15 16.02 -20.26
N LEU A 952 0.35 17.03 -20.95
CA LEU A 952 0.05 18.45 -20.75
C LEU A 952 0.25 19.19 -22.08
N SER A 953 -0.38 20.34 -22.25
CA SER A 953 -0.09 21.25 -23.38
C SER A 953 0.23 22.65 -22.84
N LEU A 954 1.24 23.30 -23.43
CA LEU A 954 1.55 24.70 -23.19
C LEU A 954 0.77 25.64 -24.12
N LYS A 955 0.21 25.11 -25.22
CA LYS A 955 -0.39 25.86 -26.32
C LYS A 955 -1.79 26.36 -25.98
N ALA A 956 -2.69 25.47 -25.60
CA ALA A 956 -4.06 25.81 -25.21
C ALA A 956 -4.68 24.72 -24.31
N HIS A 957 -5.68 25.10 -23.53
CA HIS A 957 -6.47 24.14 -22.75
C HIS A 957 -7.56 23.51 -23.65
N PRO A 958 -7.89 22.20 -23.52
CA PRO A 958 -8.89 21.56 -24.39
C PRO A 958 -10.26 22.25 -24.39
N LEU A 959 -10.68 22.81 -23.25
CA LEU A 959 -11.95 23.56 -23.19
C LEU A 959 -11.91 24.91 -23.88
N GLU A 960 -10.76 25.55 -24.02
CA GLU A 960 -10.62 26.80 -24.77
C GLU A 960 -11.06 26.59 -26.24
N ILE A 961 -10.65 25.46 -26.82
CA ILE A 961 -11.00 25.06 -28.19
C ILE A 961 -12.49 24.69 -28.32
N LEU A 962 -13.05 24.05 -27.29
CA LEU A 962 -14.44 23.58 -27.30
C LEU A 962 -15.45 24.66 -26.89
N ARG A 963 -15.02 25.73 -26.20
CA ARG A 963 -15.88 26.77 -25.61
C ARG A 963 -16.88 27.38 -26.60
N PRO A 964 -16.52 27.70 -27.86
CA PRO A 964 -17.48 28.26 -28.82
C PRO A 964 -18.68 27.34 -29.12
N ARG A 965 -18.52 26.02 -28.94
CA ARG A 965 -19.56 25.01 -29.16
C ARG A 965 -20.34 24.65 -27.89
N LEU A 966 -20.02 25.28 -26.75
CA LEU A 966 -20.59 25.05 -25.42
C LEU A 966 -21.39 26.27 -24.96
N GLN A 967 -22.31 26.75 -25.81
CA GLN A 967 -23.16 27.90 -25.50
C GLN A 967 -23.95 27.70 -24.20
N GLY A 968 -24.01 28.75 -23.37
CA GLY A 968 -24.70 28.75 -22.08
C GLY A 968 -23.94 28.11 -20.92
N SER A 969 -22.71 27.61 -21.13
CA SER A 969 -21.85 27.12 -20.05
C SER A 969 -20.93 28.23 -19.52
N LEU A 970 -20.97 28.47 -18.20
CA LEU A 970 -20.06 29.40 -17.54
C LEU A 970 -18.64 28.84 -17.46
N SER A 971 -17.67 29.74 -17.29
CA SER A 971 -16.30 29.40 -16.90
C SER A 971 -16.17 29.24 -15.39
N ALA A 972 -15.12 28.56 -14.93
CA ALA A 972 -14.82 28.38 -13.50
C ALA A 972 -14.58 29.73 -12.79
N GLU A 973 -13.99 30.70 -13.47
CA GLU A 973 -13.83 32.06 -12.95
C GLU A 973 -15.18 32.78 -12.80
N ALA A 974 -16.03 32.74 -13.83
CA ALA A 974 -17.36 33.37 -13.79
C ALA A 974 -18.27 32.75 -12.71
N LEU A 975 -18.05 31.48 -12.35
CA LEU A 975 -18.75 30.80 -11.27
C LEU A 975 -18.57 31.49 -9.91
N LYS A 976 -17.42 32.14 -9.69
CA LYS A 976 -17.12 32.87 -8.43
C LYS A 976 -18.07 34.05 -8.21
N GLN A 977 -18.67 34.60 -9.27
CA GLN A 977 -19.57 35.76 -9.22
C GLN A 977 -21.04 35.40 -9.51
N ALA A 978 -21.31 34.30 -10.22
CA ALA A 978 -22.67 33.87 -10.56
C ALA A 978 -23.56 33.46 -9.35
N SER A 979 -24.88 33.61 -9.48
CA SER A 979 -25.86 33.19 -8.46
C SER A 979 -26.99 32.37 -9.06
N GLY A 980 -27.65 31.55 -8.24
CA GLY A 980 -28.81 30.76 -8.68
C GLY A 980 -28.43 29.50 -9.45
N ARG A 981 -29.21 29.18 -10.48
CA ARG A 981 -29.05 27.98 -11.31
C ARG A 981 -28.14 28.28 -12.50
N VAL A 982 -27.08 27.49 -12.66
CA VAL A 982 -26.06 27.67 -13.70
C VAL A 982 -25.69 26.36 -14.38
N VAL A 983 -25.05 26.48 -15.53
CA VAL A 983 -24.46 25.37 -16.28
C VAL A 983 -22.96 25.55 -16.31
N LEU A 984 -22.22 24.49 -15.98
CA LEU A 984 -20.76 24.45 -15.99
C LEU A 984 -20.32 23.24 -16.82
N THR A 985 -19.31 23.43 -17.66
CA THR A 985 -18.69 22.35 -18.44
C THR A 985 -17.21 22.34 -18.13
N GLY A 986 -16.67 21.16 -17.82
CA GLY A 986 -15.30 21.03 -17.33
C GLY A 986 -14.73 19.63 -17.55
N LEU A 987 -13.40 19.56 -17.69
CA LEU A 987 -12.65 18.31 -17.65
C LEU A 987 -12.59 17.78 -16.23
N VAL A 988 -12.88 16.49 -16.02
CA VAL A 988 -12.83 15.90 -14.68
C VAL A 988 -11.38 15.62 -14.29
N ILE A 989 -10.82 16.42 -13.38
CA ILE A 989 -9.50 16.17 -12.79
C ILE A 989 -9.60 15.08 -11.73
N THR A 990 -10.58 15.24 -10.83
CA THR A 990 -10.64 14.48 -9.58
C THR A 990 -12.06 14.02 -9.28
N ARG A 991 -12.21 12.76 -8.87
CA ARG A 991 -13.44 12.23 -8.27
C ARG A 991 -13.14 11.71 -6.87
N GLN A 992 -13.95 12.13 -5.91
CA GLN A 992 -13.85 11.70 -4.52
C GLN A 992 -15.21 11.21 -4.03
N ARG A 993 -15.22 10.04 -3.41
CA ARG A 993 -16.41 9.50 -2.73
C ARG A 993 -16.05 9.09 -1.30
N PRO A 994 -15.96 10.05 -0.37
CA PRO A 994 -15.57 9.74 1.00
C PRO A 994 -16.57 8.77 1.64
N GLY A 995 -16.08 7.73 2.30
CA GLY A 995 -16.92 6.77 3.03
C GLY A 995 -17.77 7.41 4.13
N THR A 996 -17.38 8.58 4.63
CA THR A 996 -18.07 9.33 5.70
C THR A 996 -19.20 10.23 5.21
N ALA A 997 -19.30 10.50 3.91
CA ALA A 997 -20.23 11.49 3.37
C ALA A 997 -21.57 10.88 2.92
N SER A 998 -22.01 9.78 3.52
CA SER A 998 -23.31 9.11 3.24
C SER A 998 -23.60 8.88 1.73
N GLY A 999 -22.55 8.62 0.95
CA GLY A 999 -22.66 8.34 -0.49
C GLY A 999 -22.60 9.57 -1.41
N VAL A 1000 -22.35 10.77 -0.89
CA VAL A 1000 -22.09 11.99 -1.68
C VAL A 1000 -20.76 11.89 -2.44
N ILE A 1001 -20.76 12.40 -3.66
CA ILE A 1001 -19.59 12.44 -4.54
C ILE A 1001 -19.17 13.88 -4.76
N PHE A 1002 -17.88 14.12 -4.68
CA PHE A 1002 -17.26 15.40 -5.00
C PHE A 1002 -16.49 15.27 -6.31
N LEU A 1003 -16.80 16.15 -7.26
CA LEU A 1003 -16.08 16.25 -8.53
C LEU A 1003 -15.33 17.58 -8.55
N THR A 1004 -14.10 17.56 -9.05
CA THR A 1004 -13.37 18.78 -9.40
C THR A 1004 -13.25 18.83 -10.91
N LEU A 1005 -13.86 19.88 -11.48
CA LEU A 1005 -13.85 20.18 -12.90
C LEU A 1005 -12.80 21.24 -13.21
N GLU A 1006 -12.10 21.08 -14.33
CA GLU A 1006 -11.13 22.04 -14.86
C GLU A 1006 -11.65 22.69 -16.13
N ASP A 1007 -11.37 23.98 -16.26
CA ASP A 1007 -11.40 24.68 -17.54
C ASP A 1007 -10.19 25.61 -17.71
N GLU A 1008 -10.14 26.35 -18.82
CA GLU A 1008 -9.06 27.29 -19.15
C GLU A 1008 -8.89 28.43 -18.12
N THR A 1009 -9.91 28.70 -17.29
CA THR A 1009 -9.92 29.80 -16.31
C THR A 1009 -9.68 29.35 -14.88
N GLY A 1010 -9.94 28.08 -14.54
CA GLY A 1010 -9.57 27.53 -13.25
C GLY A 1010 -10.16 26.16 -12.97
N THR A 1011 -10.33 25.89 -11.68
CA THR A 1011 -11.04 24.70 -11.20
C THR A 1011 -12.35 25.08 -10.52
N ALA A 1012 -13.33 24.18 -10.61
CA ALA A 1012 -14.65 24.33 -10.01
C ALA A 1012 -15.03 23.07 -9.24
N ASN A 1013 -15.58 23.28 -8.04
CA ASN A 1013 -15.98 22.21 -7.13
C ASN A 1013 -17.46 21.89 -7.29
N VAL A 1014 -17.78 20.61 -7.50
CA VAL A 1014 -19.14 20.13 -7.71
C VAL A 1014 -19.48 19.06 -6.68
N ILE A 1015 -20.68 19.15 -6.11
CA ILE A 1015 -21.23 18.19 -5.15
C ILE A 1015 -22.38 17.44 -5.84
N VAL A 1016 -22.27 16.11 -5.88
CA VAL A 1016 -23.28 15.21 -6.43
C VAL A 1016 -23.87 14.38 -5.29
N TRP A 1017 -25.12 14.69 -4.93
CA TRP A 1017 -25.85 13.96 -3.89
C TRP A 1017 -26.22 12.55 -4.33
N LYS A 1018 -26.43 11.64 -3.38
CA LYS A 1018 -26.75 10.22 -3.62
C LYS A 1018 -27.86 10.02 -4.67
N LYS A 1019 -28.99 10.73 -4.55
CA LYS A 1019 -30.11 10.63 -5.50
C LYS A 1019 -29.73 11.01 -6.94
N VAL A 1020 -28.94 12.07 -7.10
CA VAL A 1020 -28.49 12.54 -8.42
C VAL A 1020 -27.43 11.59 -8.98
N TYR A 1021 -26.55 11.08 -8.12
CA TYR A 1021 -25.58 10.06 -8.52
C TYR A 1021 -26.25 8.76 -8.96
N GLU A 1022 -27.27 8.27 -8.24
CA GLU A 1022 -28.02 7.07 -8.63
C GLU A 1022 -28.70 7.26 -9.99
N ALA A 1023 -29.24 8.45 -10.27
CA ALA A 1023 -29.85 8.77 -11.56
C ALA A 1023 -28.83 8.91 -12.71
N PHE A 1024 -27.67 9.53 -12.47
CA PHE A 1024 -26.66 9.85 -13.51
C PHE A 1024 -25.35 9.07 -13.32
N ARG A 1025 -25.45 7.86 -12.76
CA ARG A 1025 -24.31 7.05 -12.31
C ARG A 1025 -23.24 6.86 -13.39
N GLN A 1026 -23.67 6.45 -14.58
CA GLN A 1026 -22.76 6.18 -15.70
C GLN A 1026 -21.99 7.44 -16.11
N ALA A 1027 -22.66 8.58 -16.23
CA ALA A 1027 -22.03 9.86 -16.59
C ALA A 1027 -20.99 10.27 -15.54
N VAL A 1028 -21.35 10.21 -14.25
CA VAL A 1028 -20.47 10.62 -13.13
C VAL A 1028 -19.20 9.74 -13.05
N ILE A 1029 -19.34 8.42 -13.20
CA ILE A 1029 -18.20 7.49 -13.08
C ILE A 1029 -17.31 7.55 -14.33
N THR A 1030 -17.91 7.60 -15.51
CA THR A 1030 -17.17 7.34 -16.75
C THR A 1030 -16.82 8.57 -17.57
N GLY A 1031 -17.57 9.67 -17.42
CA GLY A 1031 -17.44 10.86 -18.25
C GLY A 1031 -16.24 11.72 -17.89
N ARG A 1032 -15.37 12.01 -18.86
CA ARG A 1032 -14.16 12.84 -18.76
C ARG A 1032 -14.42 14.32 -18.98
N LEU A 1033 -15.39 14.64 -19.82
CA LEU A 1033 -15.89 15.99 -20.02
C LEU A 1033 -17.34 16.02 -19.57
N LEU A 1034 -17.64 16.73 -18.49
CA LEU A 1034 -18.98 16.76 -17.93
C LEU A 1034 -19.59 18.14 -18.10
N ARG A 1035 -20.86 18.18 -18.52
CA ARG A 1035 -21.72 19.35 -18.42
C ARG A 1035 -22.67 19.15 -17.25
N ILE A 1036 -22.63 20.07 -16.31
CA ILE A 1036 -23.35 19.98 -15.04
C ILE A 1036 -24.25 21.19 -14.91
N THR A 1037 -25.55 20.93 -14.79
CA THR A 1037 -26.55 21.94 -14.45
C THR A 1037 -26.85 21.82 -12.96
N GLY A 1038 -26.77 22.93 -12.24
CA GLY A 1038 -26.89 22.91 -10.79
C GLY A 1038 -27.11 24.27 -10.17
N ARG A 1039 -27.24 24.30 -8.84
CA ARG A 1039 -27.36 25.54 -8.06
C ARG A 1039 -26.07 25.87 -7.35
N ILE A 1040 -25.72 27.15 -7.33
CA ILE A 1040 -24.55 27.63 -6.62
C ILE A 1040 -24.86 27.69 -5.12
N GLN A 1041 -23.96 27.12 -4.31
CA GLN A 1041 -23.92 27.26 -2.87
C GLN A 1041 -22.59 27.93 -2.50
N ARG A 1042 -22.67 29.00 -1.71
CA ARG A 1042 -21.50 29.72 -1.19
C ARG A 1042 -21.44 29.64 0.32
N ASP A 1043 -20.23 29.48 0.83
CA ASP A 1043 -19.93 29.55 2.25
C ASP A 1043 -18.55 30.23 2.40
N GLY A 1044 -18.58 31.54 2.68
CA GLY A 1044 -17.41 32.41 2.65
C GLY A 1044 -16.82 32.55 1.24
N ALA A 1045 -15.50 32.33 1.11
CA ALA A 1045 -14.79 32.38 -0.17
C ALA A 1045 -14.97 31.09 -1.01
N VAL A 1046 -15.55 30.03 -0.44
CA VAL A 1046 -15.67 28.73 -1.09
C VAL A 1046 -16.99 28.65 -1.86
N THR A 1047 -16.90 28.33 -3.15
CA THR A 1047 -18.06 28.15 -4.04
C THR A 1047 -18.19 26.68 -4.45
N HIS A 1048 -19.40 26.14 -4.31
CA HIS A 1048 -19.76 24.79 -4.73
C HIS A 1048 -20.96 24.83 -5.70
N LEU A 1049 -20.92 23.98 -6.72
CA LEU A 1049 -22.08 23.72 -7.57
C LEU A 1049 -22.76 22.44 -7.08
N LEU A 1050 -24.00 22.55 -6.61
CA LEU A 1050 -24.83 21.38 -6.30
C LEU A 1050 -25.43 20.85 -7.60
N ALA A 1051 -24.96 19.68 -8.04
CA ALA A 1051 -25.41 19.07 -9.29
C ALA A 1051 -26.87 18.64 -9.19
N GLU A 1052 -27.69 19.07 -10.16
CA GLU A 1052 -29.06 18.60 -10.36
C GLU A 1052 -29.15 17.65 -11.57
N HIS A 1053 -28.36 17.92 -12.62
CA HIS A 1053 -28.31 17.13 -13.85
C HIS A 1053 -26.86 17.03 -14.34
N VAL A 1054 -26.44 15.83 -14.76
CA VAL A 1054 -25.08 15.55 -15.23
C VAL A 1054 -25.14 14.89 -16.60
N GLU A 1055 -24.50 15.52 -17.59
CA GLU A 1055 -24.40 15.06 -18.97
C GLU A 1055 -22.93 14.74 -19.31
N ASP A 1056 -22.68 13.57 -19.93
CA ASP A 1056 -21.36 13.16 -20.40
C ASP A 1056 -21.12 13.63 -21.83
N LEU A 1057 -20.25 14.62 -22.01
CA LEU A 1057 -19.85 15.18 -23.30
C LEU A 1057 -18.50 14.66 -23.79
N SER A 1058 -17.97 13.57 -23.21
CA SER A 1058 -16.63 13.04 -23.54
C SER A 1058 -16.42 12.71 -25.01
N GLU A 1059 -17.48 12.44 -25.77
CA GLU A 1059 -17.42 12.25 -27.22
C GLU A 1059 -16.89 13.49 -27.96
N ARG A 1060 -17.16 14.70 -27.45
CA ARG A 1060 -16.71 15.96 -28.05
C ARG A 1060 -15.19 16.13 -28.00
N LEU A 1061 -14.52 15.50 -27.04
CA LEU A 1061 -13.06 15.48 -26.97
C LEU A 1061 -12.45 14.76 -28.18
N GLY A 1062 -13.12 13.71 -28.69
CA GLY A 1062 -12.70 13.00 -29.89
C GLY A 1062 -12.85 13.82 -31.18
N LEU A 1063 -13.64 14.90 -31.15
CA LEU A 1063 -13.86 15.79 -32.29
C LEU A 1063 -12.79 16.89 -32.40
N MET A 1064 -11.95 17.11 -31.37
CA MET A 1064 -10.91 18.16 -31.38
C MET A 1064 -9.81 17.89 -32.42
N GLY A 1065 -9.57 16.62 -32.76
CA GLY A 1065 -8.53 16.21 -33.71
C GLY A 1065 -8.97 16.18 -35.18
N ARG A 1066 -10.24 16.48 -35.50
CA ARG A 1066 -10.74 16.46 -36.89
C ARG A 1066 -10.66 17.86 -37.52
N PRO A 1067 -10.23 18.00 -38.78
CA PRO A 1067 -10.31 19.27 -39.48
C PRO A 1067 -11.78 19.70 -39.57
N VAL A 1068 -12.02 21.00 -39.42
CA VAL A 1068 -13.34 21.61 -39.61
C VAL A 1068 -13.68 21.49 -41.09
N LEU A 1069 -14.52 20.53 -41.46
CA LEU A 1069 -15.17 20.55 -42.76
C LEU A 1069 -16.21 21.67 -42.72
N PHE A 1070 -15.88 22.80 -43.35
CA PHE A 1070 -16.91 23.76 -43.72
C PHE A 1070 -17.87 23.05 -44.68
N SER A 1071 -19.18 23.23 -44.47
CA SER A 1071 -20.19 22.81 -45.41
C SER A 1071 -20.02 23.63 -46.70
N THR A 1072 -19.40 23.05 -47.70
CA THR A 1072 -19.62 23.45 -49.08
C THR A 1072 -20.42 22.35 -49.75
N GLU A 1073 -21.64 22.72 -50.12
CA GLU A 1073 -22.45 21.99 -51.08
C GLU A 1073 -21.63 21.72 -52.36
N GLU A 1074 -21.99 20.64 -53.05
CA GLU A 1074 -21.54 20.27 -54.40
C GLU A 1074 -20.10 19.71 -54.53
N HIS A 1075 -19.99 18.37 -54.47
CA HIS A 1075 -19.63 17.56 -55.64
C HIS A 1075 -19.70 16.06 -55.28
N ALA A 1076 -20.77 15.42 -55.76
CA ALA A 1076 -20.92 13.99 -55.74
C ALA A 1076 -20.03 13.38 -56.84
N GLY A 1077 -18.99 12.65 -56.46
CA GLY A 1077 -18.27 11.82 -57.43
C GLY A 1077 -16.80 11.60 -57.22
N GLU A 1078 -16.31 11.36 -56.00
CA GLU A 1078 -15.00 10.69 -55.84
C GLU A 1078 -15.04 9.66 -54.72
N SER A 1079 -14.84 8.41 -55.12
CA SER A 1079 -14.82 7.23 -54.27
C SER A 1079 -13.77 7.36 -53.15
N GLN A 1080 -14.24 7.56 -51.93
CA GLN A 1080 -13.42 7.45 -50.73
C GLN A 1080 -12.93 6.01 -50.58
N ARG A 1081 -11.71 5.73 -51.03
CA ARG A 1081 -10.97 4.56 -50.57
C ARG A 1081 -10.84 4.65 -49.05
N PRO A 1082 -11.19 3.61 -48.27
CA PRO A 1082 -11.04 3.65 -46.83
C PRO A 1082 -9.55 3.74 -46.52
N ILE A 1083 -9.12 4.91 -46.03
CA ILE A 1083 -7.83 5.07 -45.37
C ILE A 1083 -7.76 3.96 -44.32
N ARG A 1084 -6.72 3.12 -44.43
CA ARG A 1084 -6.45 1.99 -43.53
C ARG A 1084 -6.78 2.38 -42.09
N ARG A 1085 -7.67 1.58 -41.49
CA ARG A 1085 -8.16 1.67 -40.11
C ARG A 1085 -7.13 2.26 -39.16
N SER A 1086 -7.36 3.50 -38.73
CA SER A 1086 -7.05 3.90 -37.36
C SER A 1086 -7.62 2.82 -36.44
N THR A 1087 -6.87 2.43 -35.41
CA THR A 1087 -7.34 1.58 -34.32
C THR A 1087 -8.54 2.25 -33.66
N ALA A 1088 -9.73 2.08 -34.23
CA ALA A 1088 -10.96 2.70 -33.77
C ALA A 1088 -11.36 2.05 -32.44
N ARG A 1089 -10.77 2.55 -31.36
CA ARG A 1089 -11.32 2.47 -30.02
C ARG A 1089 -12.56 3.35 -29.99
N HIS A 1090 -13.56 2.96 -29.20
CA HIS A 1090 -14.74 3.78 -29.00
C HIS A 1090 -14.32 5.22 -28.56
N PRO A 1091 -14.92 6.32 -29.06
CA PRO A 1091 -14.49 7.69 -28.73
C PRO A 1091 -14.34 7.96 -27.23
N ARG A 1092 -15.21 7.35 -26.41
CA ARG A 1092 -15.11 7.36 -24.94
C ARG A 1092 -13.84 6.66 -24.39
N GLU A 1093 -13.39 5.58 -25.00
CA GLU A 1093 -12.14 4.91 -24.61
C GLU A 1093 -10.89 5.71 -24.99
N GLN A 1094 -10.95 6.42 -26.12
CA GLN A 1094 -9.88 7.33 -26.52
C GLN A 1094 -9.78 8.50 -25.53
N ALA A 1095 -10.91 9.14 -25.19
CA ALA A 1095 -10.95 10.19 -24.17
C ALA A 1095 -10.44 9.70 -22.80
N ARG A 1096 -10.72 8.45 -22.42
CA ARG A 1096 -10.21 7.85 -21.17
C ARG A 1096 -8.68 7.69 -21.14
N LYS A 1097 -8.03 7.51 -22.29
CA LYS A 1097 -6.55 7.42 -22.38
C LYS A 1097 -5.88 8.78 -22.51
N LEU A 1098 -6.57 9.75 -23.10
CA LEU A 1098 -6.09 11.12 -23.31
C LEU A 1098 -6.10 11.95 -22.02
N PHE A 1099 -7.19 11.85 -21.25
CA PHE A 1099 -7.43 12.68 -20.07
C PHE A 1099 -7.76 11.80 -18.86
N GLU A 1100 -6.73 11.15 -18.32
CA GLU A 1100 -6.85 10.36 -17.09
C GLU A 1100 -7.19 11.27 -15.90
N SER A 1101 -8.27 10.96 -15.18
CA SER A 1101 -8.55 11.59 -13.88
C SER A 1101 -7.82 10.85 -12.78
N ARG A 1102 -7.57 11.54 -11.68
CA ARG A 1102 -7.16 10.93 -10.42
C ARG A 1102 -8.40 10.67 -9.56
N ASP A 1103 -8.84 9.42 -9.54
CA ASP A 1103 -9.98 9.00 -8.73
C ASP A 1103 -9.49 8.52 -7.36
N PHE A 1104 -9.94 9.18 -6.30
CA PHE A 1104 -9.63 8.80 -4.92
C PHE A 1104 -10.84 8.09 -4.29
N HIS A 1105 -10.55 7.09 -3.45
CA HIS A 1105 -11.55 6.23 -2.81
C HIS A 1105 -11.49 6.37 -1.31
#